data_AF-A0A8H6MWA2-F1
#
_entry.id   AF-A0A8H6MWA2-F1
#
_cell.length_a   1.000
_cell.length_b   1.000
_cell.length_c   1.000
_cell.angle_alpha   90.00
_cell.angle_beta   90.00
_cell.angle_gamma   90.00
#
_symmetry.space_group_name_H-M   'P 1'
#
loop_
_entity.id
_entity.type
_entity.pdbx_description
1 polymer ?
#
loop_
_entity_poly.entity_id
_entity_poly.type
_entity_poly.pdbx_seq_one_letter_code
_entity_poly.pdbx_strand_id
1 'polypeptide(L)'
;MHLLSIAGLLALPALGGANTFAPRQAPDGETNNSTAPVARSFIIEYAQGSAKARRDVALASDIKVVKDFESDVFSGASIETDTHNIDTLRGLPGVARVWANTRVTLSPTEGLQALEEAAAQDYATHNATGVSKLHERGIFGKGVKVGVVDSGTWYKHPALGGGFGEGFKVAGGYDFVGNGIWPYEDKSPDDDPEDQLGHGTHVSGIIAGKTDFWTGVAPEATLYSYKVFAQLDATDDATLIESFLRAYTDGMDIITASIGGPSGWSTGAWAEVASRLVDEGVVVTIANGNSGAAGPFFASSGSSGKNVLAVASVETETFPASPFELTSTLDSKTETVKAGYLPSTYYFSSDVTDWPVVPLNFDTTDPADGCEPYPEGTRRLEGVIPLVRRGTCTFATKQANLVALGAEYILFYNNDAPIITPGTDDDVGLIALITAKAGAAIIETVKAGGNVTADFSVNPEQVVGLEYPAGGRPNTFTSWGGTYDLQIKPDIAAPGGQIFSTYLDNTFALLSGTSMATPYVAGVAALYISVHGGRSVHGKGFAKALHQRIISSGTSLPWSDGTATDYGFSAPVAQVGNGLINAFKVVSYKTDLAFEKIALNDTHYFSRYHDVTVTNNGDADVAYKFSYEAAAGVEILGWYPFVEPWAGEKRVKSFSELTPKSLPVAVSVPRDFTLKPGESKTVSVNFPNPDTLGWNSSALPIYSGKVIVSGNNGEQLSVPYFGECLTSVAKPGLAATNLTISSVYSFNLDRFNADFPIIYSKLIWGSKEVRWSTTLTPQQIYEPGWTERQWEYPPVPGKNGYIGPATSHVVAGSVSYFNPDLYDPDDTWTYPKVDLYRNAQTQASYHEFWWFGKLGNGSQIELGNYTMRFATLKPFGNPRAADNWDVFKTPQIQVTGKYERRG
;
A
#
# COMPACT_ATOMS: atom_id res chain seq x y z
N MET A 1 70.28 -16.91 8.92
CA MET A 1 70.18 -15.71 9.80
C MET A 1 69.53 -14.59 8.99
N HIS A 2 68.94 -13.57 9.63
CA HIS A 2 67.80 -12.83 9.07
C HIS A 2 68.08 -11.77 7.97
N LEU A 3 67.08 -11.62 7.08
CA LEU A 3 66.49 -10.39 6.49
C LEU A 3 67.44 -9.30 5.95
N LEU A 4 67.27 -8.84 4.71
CA LEU A 4 66.10 -8.04 4.29
C LEU A 4 65.76 -8.18 2.78
N SER A 5 64.66 -7.55 2.35
CA SER A 5 64.01 -7.73 1.04
C SER A 5 64.54 -6.82 -0.08
N ILE A 6 64.39 -7.28 -1.33
CA ILE A 6 64.58 -6.49 -2.56
C ILE A 6 63.33 -6.67 -3.44
N ALA A 7 62.85 -5.58 -4.03
CA ALA A 7 61.70 -5.56 -4.94
C ALA A 7 62.12 -5.72 -6.41
N GLY A 8 61.22 -6.25 -7.25
CA GLY A 8 61.36 -6.34 -8.70
C GLY A 8 60.22 -5.61 -9.42
N LEU A 9 60.52 -4.93 -10.53
CA LEU A 9 59.60 -4.02 -11.22
C LEU A 9 59.31 -4.48 -12.67
N LEU A 10 58.18 -4.00 -13.23
CA LEU A 10 57.80 -3.95 -14.66
C LEU A 10 57.29 -5.26 -15.30
N ALA A 11 56.29 -5.23 -16.20
CA ALA A 11 55.33 -4.18 -16.61
C ALA A 11 54.16 -4.79 -17.43
N LEU A 12 53.08 -4.02 -17.67
CA LEU A 12 52.22 -3.95 -18.87
C LEU A 12 51.08 -2.90 -18.61
N PRO A 13 50.27 -2.44 -19.60
CA PRO A 13 49.94 -1.00 -19.68
C PRO A 13 48.44 -0.61 -19.64
N ALA A 14 48.22 0.71 -19.53
CA ALA A 14 47.08 1.46 -20.04
C ALA A 14 45.66 1.01 -19.62
N LEU A 15 45.21 1.50 -18.47
CA LEU A 15 43.78 1.60 -18.16
C LEU A 15 43.12 2.61 -19.12
N GLY A 16 42.02 2.20 -19.75
CA GLY A 16 41.03 3.14 -20.27
C GLY A 16 40.30 3.81 -19.09
N GLY A 17 39.97 5.10 -19.22
CA GLY A 17 39.32 5.85 -18.15
C GLY A 17 37.92 5.35 -17.88
N ALA A 18 37.70 4.72 -16.72
CA ALA A 18 36.36 4.60 -16.16
C ALA A 18 35.93 5.98 -15.65
N ASN A 19 34.77 6.47 -16.12
CA ASN A 19 34.15 7.64 -15.51
C ASN A 19 33.68 7.25 -14.10
N THR A 20 34.40 7.71 -13.08
CA THR A 20 33.99 7.56 -11.68
C THR A 20 32.76 8.43 -11.43
N PHE A 21 31.62 7.80 -11.17
CA PHE A 21 30.42 8.50 -10.72
C PHE A 21 30.69 9.19 -9.37
N ALA A 22 30.17 10.40 -9.19
CA ALA A 22 30.26 11.10 -7.90
C ALA A 22 29.24 10.52 -6.91
N PRO A 23 29.58 10.39 -5.62
CA PRO A 23 28.62 9.97 -4.59
C PRO A 23 27.54 11.04 -4.39
N ARG A 24 26.31 10.61 -4.08
CA ARG A 24 25.19 11.51 -3.79
C ARG A 24 25.25 11.94 -2.33
N GLN A 25 25.05 13.23 -2.05
CA GLN A 25 24.93 13.72 -0.68
C GLN A 25 23.49 13.60 -0.19
N ALA A 26 23.32 13.21 1.07
CA ALA A 26 22.02 13.20 1.75
C ALA A 26 21.64 14.64 2.18
N PRO A 27 20.52 15.22 1.71
CA PRO A 27 20.13 16.58 2.07
C PRO A 27 19.24 16.63 3.31
N ASP A 28 19.46 17.63 4.18
CA ASP A 28 18.48 18.03 5.18
C ASP A 28 17.19 18.53 4.48
N GLY A 29 16.08 17.81 4.66
CA GLY A 29 14.74 18.30 4.29
C GLY A 29 14.21 17.94 2.90
N GLU A 30 14.66 16.85 2.25
CA GLU A 30 13.86 16.28 1.14
C GLU A 30 12.49 15.81 1.64
N THR A 31 11.42 16.08 0.89
CA THR A 31 10.13 15.43 1.15
C THR A 31 10.12 14.04 0.51
N ASN A 32 9.99 13.00 1.32
CA ASN A 32 10.17 11.61 0.91
C ASN A 32 9.09 11.17 -0.11
N ASN A 33 9.47 11.12 -1.39
CA ASN A 33 8.55 10.95 -2.52
C ASN A 33 8.57 9.51 -3.02
N SER A 34 7.55 8.74 -2.63
CA SER A 34 7.46 7.28 -2.73
C SER A 34 7.44 6.67 -4.15
N THR A 35 7.53 7.49 -5.21
CA THR A 35 7.61 7.04 -6.62
C THR A 35 8.59 7.88 -7.47
N ALA A 36 9.58 8.51 -6.84
CA ALA A 36 10.61 9.28 -7.55
C ALA A 36 11.42 8.38 -8.52
N PRO A 37 11.69 8.79 -9.76
CA PRO A 37 12.47 7.99 -10.70
C PRO A 37 13.94 7.91 -10.28
N VAL A 38 14.56 6.74 -10.41
CA VAL A 38 16.00 6.59 -10.21
C VAL A 38 16.72 7.19 -11.43
N ALA A 39 17.62 8.15 -11.21
CA ALA A 39 18.29 8.88 -12.28
C ALA A 39 18.98 7.90 -13.25
N ARG A 40 18.79 8.12 -14.56
CA ARG A 40 19.42 7.37 -15.66
C ARG A 40 19.18 5.84 -15.66
N SER A 41 18.30 5.32 -14.80
CA SER A 41 18.14 3.88 -14.55
C SER A 41 16.88 3.30 -15.21
N PHE A 42 17.05 2.15 -15.86
CA PHE A 42 16.01 1.44 -16.60
C PHE A 42 16.04 -0.06 -16.30
N ILE A 43 14.88 -0.71 -16.40
CA ILE A 43 14.75 -2.16 -16.38
C ILE A 43 14.43 -2.62 -17.80
N ILE A 44 15.21 -3.56 -18.34
CA ILE A 44 15.01 -4.14 -19.67
C ILE A 44 14.69 -5.63 -19.56
N GLU A 45 13.82 -6.12 -20.44
CA GLU A 45 13.53 -7.54 -20.64
C GLU A 45 14.08 -7.98 -21.99
N TYR A 46 14.81 -9.10 -22.03
CA TYR A 46 15.32 -9.69 -23.27
C TYR A 46 14.26 -10.61 -23.89
N ALA A 47 14.14 -10.60 -25.22
CA ALA A 47 13.29 -11.54 -25.94
C ALA A 47 13.80 -12.98 -25.75
N GLN A 48 12.88 -13.95 -25.65
CA GLN A 48 13.21 -15.34 -25.32
C GLN A 48 14.32 -15.92 -26.24
N GLY A 49 15.35 -16.51 -25.63
CA GLY A 49 16.51 -17.05 -26.34
C GLY A 49 17.57 -16.02 -26.76
N SER A 50 17.40 -14.73 -26.46
CA SER A 50 18.31 -13.64 -26.88
C SER A 50 19.59 -13.54 -26.05
N ALA A 51 20.29 -14.66 -25.86
CA ALA A 51 21.65 -14.71 -25.31
C ALA A 51 22.69 -13.98 -26.20
N LYS A 52 22.30 -13.46 -27.38
CA LYS A 52 23.06 -12.44 -28.10
C LYS A 52 22.77 -11.04 -27.54
N ALA A 53 21.50 -10.64 -27.39
CA ALA A 53 21.11 -9.30 -26.91
C ALA A 53 21.72 -8.97 -25.53
N ARG A 54 21.73 -9.92 -24.57
CA ARG A 54 22.40 -9.72 -23.27
C ARG A 54 23.89 -9.42 -23.42
N ARG A 55 24.59 -10.11 -24.32
CA ARG A 55 26.01 -9.84 -24.63
C ARG A 55 26.20 -8.53 -25.39
N ASP A 56 25.34 -8.21 -26.35
CA ASP A 56 25.41 -6.97 -27.12
C ASP A 56 25.19 -5.75 -26.20
N VAL A 57 24.27 -5.83 -25.22
CA VAL A 57 24.05 -4.78 -24.21
C VAL A 57 25.20 -4.71 -23.20
N ALA A 58 25.67 -5.85 -22.66
CA ALA A 58 26.80 -5.87 -21.72
C ALA A 58 28.16 -5.47 -22.35
N LEU A 59 28.23 -5.33 -23.68
CA LEU A 59 29.38 -4.82 -24.43
C LEU A 59 29.18 -3.40 -24.96
N ALA A 60 28.03 -2.75 -24.71
CA ALA A 60 27.78 -1.38 -25.11
C ALA A 60 28.54 -0.40 -24.18
N SER A 61 29.43 0.41 -24.73
CA SER A 61 30.30 1.31 -23.95
C SER A 61 29.57 2.46 -23.22
N ASP A 62 28.30 2.67 -23.53
CA ASP A 62 27.43 3.73 -23.02
C ASP A 62 26.21 3.17 -22.22
N ILE A 63 26.24 1.88 -21.88
CA ILE A 63 25.29 1.24 -20.97
C ILE A 63 26.06 0.52 -19.86
N LYS A 64 25.88 0.96 -18.61
CA LYS A 64 26.34 0.23 -17.42
C LYS A 64 25.26 -0.77 -17.02
N VAL A 65 25.55 -2.07 -17.07
CA VAL A 65 24.69 -3.08 -16.43
C VAL A 65 24.90 -3.00 -14.92
N VAL A 66 23.82 -2.76 -14.18
CA VAL A 66 23.81 -2.70 -12.72
C VAL A 66 23.50 -4.09 -12.14
N LYS A 67 22.54 -4.80 -12.74
CA LYS A 67 22.19 -6.17 -12.36
C LYS A 67 21.65 -6.94 -13.56
N ASP A 68 22.15 -8.15 -13.83
CA ASP A 68 21.49 -9.10 -14.71
C ASP A 68 20.44 -9.92 -13.93
N PHE A 69 19.29 -10.15 -14.55
CA PHE A 69 18.22 -11.03 -14.04
C PHE A 69 18.16 -12.31 -14.89
N GLU A 70 18.44 -13.45 -14.27
CA GLU A 70 18.57 -14.76 -14.91
C GLU A 70 17.62 -15.78 -14.26
N SER A 71 16.36 -15.82 -14.72
CA SER A 71 15.37 -16.83 -14.35
C SER A 71 14.59 -17.31 -15.57
N ASP A 72 14.03 -18.52 -15.45
CA ASP A 72 12.97 -19.07 -16.29
C ASP A 72 11.70 -18.20 -16.37
N VAL A 73 11.43 -17.41 -15.33
CA VAL A 73 10.28 -16.49 -15.22
C VAL A 73 10.56 -15.12 -15.84
N PHE A 74 11.79 -14.61 -15.66
CA PHE A 74 12.22 -13.30 -16.15
C PHE A 74 13.70 -13.32 -16.57
N SER A 75 13.96 -12.86 -17.80
CA SER A 75 15.30 -12.70 -18.35
C SER A 75 15.48 -11.24 -18.76
N GLY A 76 16.32 -10.51 -18.04
CA GLY A 76 16.41 -9.05 -18.18
C GLY A 76 17.65 -8.47 -17.52
N ALA A 77 17.71 -7.15 -17.41
CA ALA A 77 18.73 -6.45 -16.63
C ALA A 77 18.20 -5.11 -16.08
N SER A 78 18.74 -4.67 -14.95
CA SER A 78 18.73 -3.28 -14.52
C SER A 78 19.99 -2.60 -15.06
N ILE A 79 19.82 -1.46 -15.72
CA ILE A 79 20.89 -0.73 -16.43
C ILE A 79 20.87 0.76 -16.11
N GLU A 80 22.02 1.41 -16.26
CA GLU A 80 22.21 2.86 -16.19
C GLU A 80 22.81 3.39 -17.50
N THR A 81 22.31 4.52 -18.01
CA THR A 81 22.77 5.11 -19.28
C THR A 81 22.37 6.58 -19.42
N ASP A 82 23.31 7.42 -19.90
CA ASP A 82 23.10 8.84 -20.21
C ASP A 82 22.67 9.06 -21.68
N THR A 83 22.89 8.10 -22.58
CA THR A 83 22.69 8.21 -24.04
C THR A 83 21.33 7.69 -24.52
N HIS A 84 20.61 6.97 -23.66
CA HIS A 84 19.44 6.20 -24.02
C HIS A 84 18.17 6.57 -23.24
N ASN A 85 17.05 6.11 -23.78
CA ASN A 85 15.69 6.27 -23.24
C ASN A 85 14.82 5.08 -23.64
N ILE A 86 13.61 4.99 -23.07
CA ILE A 86 12.67 3.87 -23.26
C ILE A 86 12.45 3.52 -24.75
N ASP A 87 12.29 4.50 -25.65
CA ASP A 87 12.08 4.22 -27.08
C ASP A 87 13.34 3.65 -27.74
N THR A 88 14.51 4.25 -27.47
CA THR A 88 15.78 3.81 -28.07
C THR A 88 16.23 2.44 -27.56
N LEU A 89 15.99 2.14 -26.27
CA LEU A 89 16.27 0.83 -25.66
C LEU A 89 15.34 -0.25 -26.23
N ARG A 90 14.04 0.06 -26.45
CA ARG A 90 13.10 -0.83 -27.18
C ARG A 90 13.49 -1.03 -28.65
N GLY A 91 14.31 -0.14 -29.21
CA GLY A 91 14.89 -0.28 -30.55
C GLY A 91 16.12 -1.19 -30.63
N LEU A 92 16.70 -1.62 -29.50
CA LEU A 92 17.88 -2.48 -29.50
C LEU A 92 17.53 -3.93 -29.89
N PRO A 93 18.32 -4.60 -30.77
CA PRO A 93 18.02 -5.95 -31.24
C PRO A 93 17.87 -6.98 -30.11
N GLY A 94 16.65 -7.48 -29.91
CA GLY A 94 16.34 -8.52 -28.93
C GLY A 94 15.99 -8.01 -27.53
N VAL A 95 15.80 -6.69 -27.34
CA VAL A 95 15.05 -6.16 -26.20
C VAL A 95 13.54 -6.28 -26.50
N ALA A 96 12.77 -6.81 -25.55
CA ALA A 96 11.33 -7.05 -25.68
C ALA A 96 10.49 -5.98 -24.99
N ARG A 97 10.86 -5.59 -23.76
CA ARG A 97 10.21 -4.54 -22.98
C ARG A 97 11.25 -3.72 -22.22
N VAL A 98 10.86 -2.48 -21.88
CA VAL A 98 11.67 -1.51 -21.15
C VAL A 98 10.74 -0.68 -20.27
N TRP A 99 11.16 -0.49 -19.02
CA TRP A 99 10.53 0.36 -18.00
C TRP A 99 11.59 1.31 -17.42
N ALA A 100 11.18 2.44 -16.86
CA ALA A 100 12.05 3.21 -15.96
C ALA A 100 12.14 2.47 -14.60
N ASN A 101 13.28 2.56 -13.92
CA ASN A 101 13.41 2.08 -12.55
C ASN A 101 12.90 3.18 -11.59
N THR A 102 11.95 2.88 -10.71
CA THR A 102 11.42 3.86 -9.74
C THR A 102 11.79 3.50 -8.31
N ARG A 103 12.05 4.52 -7.49
CA ARG A 103 12.13 4.37 -6.04
C ARG A 103 10.76 3.95 -5.53
N VAL A 104 10.73 3.05 -4.55
CA VAL A 104 9.55 2.71 -3.76
C VAL A 104 9.94 2.90 -2.31
N THR A 105 9.15 3.63 -1.52
CA THR A 105 9.35 3.71 -0.07
C THR A 105 8.41 2.75 0.65
N LEU A 106 8.68 2.51 1.93
CA LEU A 106 7.68 1.96 2.82
C LEU A 106 6.47 2.92 2.89
N SER A 107 5.27 2.38 3.07
CA SER A 107 4.09 3.21 3.39
C SER A 107 4.09 3.47 4.89
N PRO A 108 3.85 4.73 5.35
CA PRO A 108 3.77 5.00 6.78
C PRO A 108 2.64 4.16 7.42
N THR A 109 2.98 3.55 8.55
CA THR A 109 2.05 2.86 9.45
C THR A 109 1.66 3.79 10.58
N GLU A 110 0.36 3.86 10.90
CA GLU A 110 -0.06 4.45 12.17
C GLU A 110 0.31 3.48 13.29
N GLY A 111 1.14 3.94 14.23
CA GLY A 111 1.71 3.10 15.30
C GLY A 111 1.47 3.69 16.69
N LEU A 112 1.23 2.81 17.67
CA LEU A 112 1.04 3.15 19.09
C LEU A 112 1.84 2.18 19.96
N GLN A 113 2.42 2.69 21.06
CA GLN A 113 3.23 1.88 21.98
C GLN A 113 2.40 1.34 23.15
N ALA A 114 1.81 0.14 22.94
CA ALA A 114 1.26 -0.79 23.96
C ALA A 114 -0.04 -0.37 24.72
N LEU A 115 -0.37 -1.07 25.82
CA LEU A 115 -1.40 -0.77 26.87
C LEU A 115 -2.88 -1.28 26.59
N GLU A 116 -3.62 -1.96 27.52
CA GLU A 116 -4.97 -2.72 27.41
C GLU A 116 -6.11 -1.77 27.87
N GLU A 117 -7.31 -2.02 28.49
CA GLU A 117 -8.03 -3.20 29.11
C GLU A 117 -8.60 -4.27 28.08
N ALA A 118 -9.75 -4.98 28.17
CA ALA A 118 -11.02 -4.97 28.95
C ALA A 118 -11.65 -6.36 29.19
N ALA A 119 -12.11 -6.62 30.43
CA ALA A 119 -12.99 -7.74 30.85
C ALA A 119 -12.70 -9.04 30.09
N ALA A 120 -11.44 -9.45 30.19
CA ALA A 120 -10.66 -10.09 29.14
C ALA A 120 -11.39 -11.12 28.25
N GLN A 121 -11.47 -10.81 26.95
CA GLN A 121 -11.45 -11.83 25.89
C GLN A 121 -10.05 -11.87 25.27
N ASP A 122 -9.50 -13.08 25.06
CA ASP A 122 -8.23 -13.28 24.34
C ASP A 122 -8.22 -12.46 23.04
N TYR A 123 -7.23 -11.57 22.86
CA TYR A 123 -7.17 -10.75 21.65
C TYR A 123 -6.82 -11.63 20.45
N ALA A 124 -7.85 -11.99 19.68
CA ALA A 124 -7.73 -12.88 18.54
C ALA A 124 -8.48 -12.31 17.32
N THR A 125 -7.73 -11.62 16.46
CA THR A 125 -8.16 -11.22 15.09
C THR A 125 -8.54 -12.41 14.20
N HIS A 126 -8.37 -13.63 14.71
CA HIS A 126 -8.62 -14.93 14.08
C HIS A 126 -10.09 -15.36 14.14
N ASN A 127 -10.91 -14.76 15.02
CA ASN A 127 -12.31 -15.15 15.21
C ASN A 127 -13.19 -14.78 14.00
N ALA A 128 -13.17 -13.51 13.57
CA ALA A 128 -13.94 -12.98 12.44
C ALA A 128 -13.70 -13.73 11.12
N THR A 129 -12.45 -14.10 10.86
CA THR A 129 -12.03 -14.80 9.63
C THR A 129 -12.19 -16.32 9.73
N GLY A 130 -12.38 -16.86 10.93
CA GLY A 130 -12.46 -18.30 11.21
C GLY A 130 -11.10 -19.02 11.24
N VAL A 131 -9.98 -18.32 11.41
CA VAL A 131 -8.66 -18.92 11.65
C VAL A 131 -8.65 -19.72 12.96
N SER A 132 -9.30 -19.24 14.02
CA SER A 132 -9.39 -19.96 15.31
C SER A 132 -9.96 -21.37 15.14
N LYS A 133 -10.97 -21.52 14.29
CA LYS A 133 -11.64 -22.79 13.93
C LYS A 133 -10.76 -23.76 13.13
N LEU A 134 -9.60 -23.31 12.67
CA LEU A 134 -8.55 -24.12 12.02
C LEU A 134 -7.46 -24.48 13.04
N HIS A 135 -7.07 -23.55 13.90
CA HIS A 135 -6.17 -23.78 15.04
C HIS A 135 -6.74 -24.82 16.02
N GLU A 136 -8.05 -24.74 16.35
CA GLU A 136 -8.83 -25.76 17.08
C GLU A 136 -8.73 -27.17 16.48
N ARG A 137 -8.43 -27.27 15.17
CA ARG A 137 -8.31 -28.52 14.42
C ARG A 137 -6.85 -28.96 14.21
N GLY A 138 -5.89 -28.26 14.81
CA GLY A 138 -4.46 -28.52 14.65
C GLY A 138 -3.88 -28.05 13.31
N ILE A 139 -4.58 -27.20 12.56
CA ILE A 139 -4.15 -26.70 11.26
C ILE A 139 -3.38 -25.40 11.47
N PHE A 140 -2.05 -25.48 11.45
CA PHE A 140 -1.15 -24.37 11.80
C PHE A 140 -0.19 -23.93 10.67
N GLY A 141 -0.38 -24.39 9.42
CA GLY A 141 0.49 -24.01 8.30
C GLY A 141 1.79 -24.83 8.19
N LYS A 142 1.82 -26.01 8.82
CA LYS A 142 2.99 -26.88 8.92
C LYS A 142 3.63 -27.20 7.56
N GLY A 143 4.95 -27.00 7.48
CA GLY A 143 5.77 -27.43 6.33
C GLY A 143 5.68 -26.54 5.10
N VAL A 144 4.97 -25.41 5.17
CA VAL A 144 4.87 -24.41 4.09
C VAL A 144 6.00 -23.40 4.21
N LYS A 145 6.61 -23.03 3.07
CA LYS A 145 7.62 -21.95 3.01
C LYS A 145 7.00 -20.62 2.60
N VAL A 146 7.17 -19.59 3.45
CA VAL A 146 6.70 -18.22 3.18
C VAL A 146 7.89 -17.27 3.10
N GLY A 147 8.04 -16.61 1.95
CA GLY A 147 9.02 -15.53 1.75
C GLY A 147 8.44 -14.18 2.12
N VAL A 148 9.07 -13.48 3.05
CA VAL A 148 8.72 -12.12 3.49
C VAL A 148 9.67 -11.14 2.81
N VAL A 149 9.16 -10.29 1.92
CA VAL A 149 9.93 -9.25 1.21
C VAL A 149 9.61 -7.91 1.85
N ASP A 150 10.50 -7.41 2.71
CA ASP A 150 10.21 -6.32 3.64
C ASP A 150 11.51 -5.64 4.19
N SER A 151 11.47 -4.96 5.35
CA SER A 151 12.66 -4.35 5.99
C SER A 151 13.63 -5.34 6.63
N GLY A 152 13.37 -6.64 6.51
CA GLY A 152 14.10 -7.73 7.14
C GLY A 152 13.28 -8.46 8.19
N THR A 153 13.94 -9.21 9.08
CA THR A 153 13.30 -9.79 10.27
C THR A 153 14.26 -9.81 11.45
N TRP A 154 13.85 -9.28 12.61
CA TRP A 154 14.54 -9.50 13.89
C TRP A 154 14.31 -10.95 14.34
N TYR A 155 14.99 -11.89 13.67
CA TYR A 155 14.86 -13.33 13.88
C TYR A 155 15.26 -13.78 15.30
N LYS A 156 15.99 -12.92 16.03
CA LYS A 156 16.33 -13.06 17.46
C LYS A 156 15.10 -13.01 18.37
N HIS A 157 13.95 -12.54 17.88
CA HIS A 157 12.70 -12.50 18.64
C HIS A 157 12.30 -13.91 19.14
N PRO A 158 12.01 -14.12 20.44
CA PRO A 158 11.61 -15.42 20.97
C PRO A 158 10.39 -16.02 20.24
N ALA A 159 9.37 -15.19 20.02
CA ALA A 159 8.17 -15.58 19.27
C ALA A 159 8.42 -15.88 17.77
N LEU A 160 9.59 -15.51 17.21
CA LEU A 160 10.05 -15.88 15.87
C LEU A 160 11.18 -16.93 15.93
N GLY A 161 11.26 -17.70 17.03
CA GLY A 161 12.16 -18.85 17.17
C GLY A 161 13.57 -18.53 17.67
N GLY A 162 13.92 -17.27 17.90
CA GLY A 162 15.16 -16.89 18.60
C GLY A 162 16.47 -17.13 17.83
N GLY A 163 16.44 -17.16 16.49
CA GLY A 163 17.63 -17.35 15.67
C GLY A 163 17.36 -17.50 14.17
N PHE A 164 18.42 -17.61 13.39
CA PHE A 164 18.42 -17.63 11.92
C PHE A 164 19.12 -18.86 11.34
N GLY A 165 18.63 -19.35 10.20
CA GLY A 165 19.22 -20.45 9.44
C GLY A 165 18.59 -21.81 9.71
N GLU A 166 19.22 -22.89 9.22
CA GLU A 166 18.64 -24.23 9.23
C GLU A 166 18.26 -24.69 10.65
N GLY A 167 17.00 -25.12 10.81
CA GLY A 167 16.42 -25.53 12.09
C GLY A 167 15.67 -24.44 12.85
N PHE A 168 15.86 -23.16 12.51
CA PHE A 168 15.08 -22.05 13.07
C PHE A 168 13.78 -21.78 12.30
N LYS A 169 12.93 -20.94 12.90
CA LYS A 169 11.68 -20.44 12.31
C LYS A 169 11.93 -19.54 11.09
N VAL A 170 12.91 -18.65 11.18
CA VAL A 170 13.44 -17.87 10.05
C VAL A 170 14.63 -18.67 9.47
N ALA A 171 14.34 -19.58 8.55
CA ALA A 171 15.26 -20.64 8.15
C ALA A 171 16.30 -20.23 7.08
N GLY A 172 16.20 -19.02 6.56
CA GLY A 172 17.08 -18.48 5.52
C GLY A 172 16.61 -17.11 5.04
N GLY A 173 17.31 -16.54 4.07
CA GLY A 173 17.02 -15.20 3.58
C GLY A 173 18.16 -14.59 2.78
N TYR A 174 18.07 -13.27 2.57
CA TYR A 174 19.13 -12.44 1.97
C TYR A 174 18.84 -10.94 2.17
N ASP A 175 19.88 -10.11 2.34
CA ASP A 175 19.78 -8.65 2.30
C ASP A 175 20.23 -8.12 0.93
N PHE A 176 19.35 -7.40 0.23
CA PHE A 176 19.58 -6.85 -1.11
C PHE A 176 20.09 -5.40 -1.11
N VAL A 177 20.26 -4.79 0.06
CA VAL A 177 20.55 -3.35 0.21
C VAL A 177 21.62 -3.05 1.25
N GLY A 178 21.71 -3.86 2.31
CA GLY A 178 22.62 -3.66 3.43
C GLY A 178 22.18 -2.55 4.39
N ASN A 179 22.98 -2.33 5.41
CA ASN A 179 22.70 -1.44 6.55
C ASN A 179 23.08 0.04 6.30
N GLY A 180 23.18 0.47 5.04
CA GLY A 180 23.57 1.83 4.65
C GLY A 180 22.38 2.77 4.43
N ILE A 181 22.64 3.92 3.80
CA ILE A 181 21.63 4.94 3.44
C ILE A 181 21.43 5.09 1.92
N TRP A 182 21.13 4.00 1.23
CA TRP A 182 20.66 4.07 -0.17
C TRP A 182 19.41 4.97 -0.27
N PRO A 183 19.30 5.89 -1.24
CA PRO A 183 20.07 6.00 -2.50
C PRO A 183 21.25 6.98 -2.48
N TYR A 184 21.70 7.42 -1.30
CA TYR A 184 22.87 8.29 -1.15
C TYR A 184 24.17 7.50 -1.18
N GLU A 185 24.16 6.32 -0.55
CA GLU A 185 25.21 5.31 -0.62
C GLU A 185 24.85 4.19 -1.62
N ASP A 186 25.87 3.48 -2.12
CA ASP A 186 25.68 2.24 -2.89
C ASP A 186 25.14 1.11 -1.98
N LYS A 187 24.31 0.24 -2.54
CA LYS A 187 23.79 -0.96 -1.85
C LYS A 187 24.97 -1.89 -1.49
N SER A 188 24.93 -2.47 -0.28
CA SER A 188 25.90 -3.45 0.21
C SER A 188 25.21 -4.78 0.59
N PRO A 189 24.78 -5.61 -0.39
CA PRO A 189 24.07 -6.86 -0.13
C PRO A 189 24.90 -7.89 0.63
N ASP A 190 24.27 -8.61 1.57
CA ASP A 190 24.87 -9.70 2.33
C ASP A 190 23.84 -10.77 2.75
N ASP A 191 24.29 -11.80 3.49
CA ASP A 191 23.46 -12.94 3.89
C ASP A 191 22.66 -12.72 5.20
N ASP A 192 22.68 -11.51 5.79
CA ASP A 192 22.05 -11.19 7.09
C ASP A 192 20.83 -10.24 6.94
N PRO A 193 19.61 -10.78 6.76
CA PRO A 193 18.39 -9.99 6.60
C PRO A 193 17.85 -9.44 7.93
N GLU A 194 18.68 -9.10 8.90
CA GLU A 194 18.25 -8.51 10.17
C GLU A 194 17.54 -7.15 9.96
N ASP A 195 16.38 -7.02 10.59
CA ASP A 195 15.51 -5.84 10.52
C ASP A 195 16.08 -4.67 11.33
N GLN A 196 16.06 -3.47 10.75
CA GLN A 196 16.46 -2.23 11.40
C GLN A 196 15.33 -1.19 11.49
N LEU A 197 14.13 -1.51 10.96
CA LEU A 197 12.95 -0.64 10.96
C LEU A 197 11.77 -1.23 11.76
N GLY A 198 11.76 -2.54 12.01
CA GLY A 198 10.75 -3.25 12.81
C GLY A 198 9.49 -3.68 12.05
N HIS A 199 9.23 -3.08 10.89
CA HIS A 199 8.06 -3.37 10.06
C HIS A 199 8.05 -4.81 9.53
N GLY A 200 9.16 -5.28 8.96
CA GLY A 200 9.31 -6.65 8.47
C GLY A 200 9.23 -7.71 9.57
N THR A 201 9.66 -7.36 10.79
CA THR A 201 9.47 -8.17 12.00
C THR A 201 7.99 -8.28 12.38
N HIS A 202 7.22 -7.19 12.28
CA HIS A 202 5.78 -7.19 12.55
C HIS A 202 5.00 -8.01 11.52
N VAL A 203 5.32 -7.81 10.24
CA VAL A 203 4.81 -8.60 9.11
C VAL A 203 5.11 -10.10 9.30
N SER A 204 6.31 -10.45 9.75
CA SER A 204 6.71 -11.84 10.05
C SER A 204 5.92 -12.45 11.21
N GLY A 205 5.66 -11.67 12.25
CA GLY A 205 4.84 -12.05 13.40
C GLY A 205 3.43 -12.46 12.99
N ILE A 206 2.74 -11.62 12.22
CA ILE A 206 1.36 -11.85 11.76
C ILE A 206 1.23 -13.19 11.03
N ILE A 207 2.25 -13.58 10.24
CA ILE A 207 2.28 -14.87 9.54
C ILE A 207 2.49 -16.02 10.51
N ALA A 208 3.59 -16.03 11.26
CA ALA A 208 4.10 -17.27 11.85
C ALA A 208 4.73 -17.13 13.25
N GLY A 209 4.52 -16.00 13.93
CA GLY A 209 4.93 -15.78 15.32
C GLY A 209 4.09 -16.58 16.32
N LYS A 210 4.66 -16.92 17.49
CA LYS A 210 3.95 -17.65 18.55
C LYS A 210 4.57 -17.43 19.93
N THR A 211 3.72 -17.14 20.92
CA THR A 211 4.02 -17.28 22.37
C THR A 211 3.04 -18.28 23.00
N ASP A 212 3.03 -18.40 24.33
CA ASP A 212 2.03 -19.18 25.06
C ASP A 212 0.65 -18.47 25.15
N PHE A 213 0.57 -17.18 24.79
CA PHE A 213 -0.61 -16.32 24.93
C PHE A 213 -1.07 -15.65 23.62
N TRP A 214 -0.23 -15.64 22.58
CA TRP A 214 -0.53 -15.02 21.28
C TRP A 214 0.01 -15.85 20.12
N THR A 215 -0.66 -15.81 18.97
CA THR A 215 -0.27 -16.54 17.76
C THR A 215 -0.54 -15.72 16.50
N GLY A 216 0.38 -15.82 15.53
CA GLY A 216 0.12 -15.49 14.13
C GLY A 216 -0.76 -16.55 13.45
N VAL A 217 -1.14 -16.27 12.20
CA VAL A 217 -2.14 -17.05 11.46
C VAL A 217 -1.69 -18.49 11.15
N ALA A 218 -0.40 -18.70 10.87
CA ALA A 218 0.21 -19.96 10.45
C ALA A 218 1.51 -20.26 11.24
N PRO A 219 1.41 -20.54 12.57
CA PRO A 219 2.56 -20.59 13.47
C PRO A 219 3.47 -21.83 13.30
N GLU A 220 3.14 -22.78 12.42
CA GLU A 220 4.02 -23.88 12.02
C GLU A 220 4.60 -23.73 10.59
N ALA A 221 4.35 -22.60 9.91
CA ALA A 221 5.03 -22.26 8.67
C ALA A 221 6.50 -21.85 8.91
N THR A 222 7.35 -22.06 7.90
CA THR A 222 8.75 -21.64 7.90
C THR A 222 8.90 -20.32 7.13
N LEU A 223 9.54 -19.34 7.74
CA LEU A 223 9.79 -18.02 7.13
C LEU A 223 11.16 -17.98 6.46
N TYR A 224 11.26 -17.27 5.35
CA TYR A 224 12.50 -16.77 4.76
C TYR A 224 12.41 -15.26 4.64
N SER A 225 13.45 -14.53 5.05
CA SER A 225 13.43 -13.06 5.09
C SER A 225 14.26 -12.45 3.96
N TYR A 226 13.65 -11.59 3.15
CA TYR A 226 14.28 -10.94 2.00
C TYR A 226 14.25 -9.44 2.22
N LYS A 227 15.33 -8.91 2.79
CA LYS A 227 15.43 -7.51 3.20
C LYS A 227 15.70 -6.62 1.99
N VAL A 228 14.83 -5.64 1.77
CA VAL A 228 14.86 -4.75 0.59
C VAL A 228 14.90 -3.27 0.93
N PHE A 229 14.77 -2.87 2.20
CA PHE A 229 14.85 -1.47 2.63
C PHE A 229 16.14 -1.16 3.39
N ALA A 230 16.78 -0.06 2.99
CA ALA A 230 17.87 0.58 3.72
C ALA A 230 17.32 1.34 4.96
N GLN A 231 18.19 1.95 5.76
CA GLN A 231 17.78 2.67 6.99
C GLN A 231 16.86 3.88 6.73
N LEU A 232 16.85 4.42 5.50
CA LEU A 232 15.97 5.51 5.06
C LEU A 232 14.79 5.01 4.21
N ASP A 233 14.12 3.95 4.69
CA ASP A 233 12.85 3.38 4.21
C ASP A 233 12.62 3.20 2.69
N ALA A 234 13.71 3.20 1.90
CA ALA A 234 13.68 3.26 0.44
C ALA A 234 14.26 2.01 -0.24
N THR A 235 13.66 1.65 -1.37
CA THR A 235 14.08 0.58 -2.29
C THR A 235 13.77 0.95 -3.75
N ASP A 236 13.94 0.04 -4.71
CA ASP A 236 13.53 0.22 -6.11
C ASP A 236 12.90 -1.03 -6.75
N ASP A 237 12.21 -0.83 -7.89
CA ASP A 237 11.59 -1.91 -8.68
C ASP A 237 12.59 -3.02 -9.03
N ALA A 238 13.86 -2.67 -9.26
CA ALA A 238 14.92 -3.62 -9.62
C ALA A 238 15.26 -4.58 -8.45
N THR A 239 15.42 -4.06 -7.24
CA THR A 239 15.61 -4.86 -6.02
C THR A 239 14.37 -5.67 -5.66
N LEU A 240 13.16 -5.12 -5.87
CA LEU A 240 11.89 -5.86 -5.65
C LEU A 240 11.70 -7.01 -6.65
N ILE A 241 12.17 -6.87 -7.90
CA ILE A 241 12.24 -7.98 -8.85
C ILE A 241 13.29 -9.01 -8.42
N GLU A 242 14.46 -8.57 -7.95
CA GLU A 242 15.52 -9.49 -7.53
C GLU A 242 15.09 -10.39 -6.36
N SER A 243 14.51 -9.81 -5.31
CA SER A 243 14.06 -10.55 -4.14
C SER A 243 12.95 -11.54 -4.45
N PHE A 244 12.01 -11.18 -5.33
CA PHE A 244 10.96 -12.08 -5.81
C PHE A 244 11.52 -13.26 -6.62
N LEU A 245 12.54 -13.03 -7.48
CA LEU A 245 13.19 -14.10 -8.24
C LEU A 245 14.08 -14.99 -7.35
N ARG A 246 14.74 -14.43 -6.34
CA ARG A 246 15.47 -15.20 -5.32
C ARG A 246 14.52 -16.07 -4.50
N ALA A 247 13.41 -15.52 -4.01
CA ALA A 247 12.41 -16.27 -3.25
C ALA A 247 11.76 -17.41 -4.07
N TYR A 248 11.57 -17.20 -5.37
CA TYR A 248 11.16 -18.28 -6.28
C TYR A 248 12.20 -19.41 -6.35
N THR A 249 13.49 -19.04 -6.45
CA THR A 249 14.64 -19.97 -6.54
C THR A 249 14.88 -20.74 -5.25
N ASP A 250 14.78 -20.08 -4.09
CA ASP A 250 14.87 -20.69 -2.75
C ASP A 250 13.64 -21.59 -2.42
N GLY A 251 12.68 -21.63 -3.35
CA GLY A 251 11.60 -22.61 -3.39
C GLY A 251 10.41 -22.25 -2.51
N MET A 252 10.09 -20.97 -2.34
CA MET A 252 8.91 -20.56 -1.56
C MET A 252 7.60 -21.09 -2.19
N ASP A 253 6.61 -21.35 -1.34
CA ASP A 253 5.21 -21.61 -1.75
C ASP A 253 4.43 -20.30 -1.88
N ILE A 254 4.73 -19.34 -1.00
CA ILE A 254 4.10 -18.01 -0.90
C ILE A 254 5.20 -16.94 -0.85
N ILE A 255 5.03 -15.86 -1.59
CA ILE A 255 5.81 -14.61 -1.48
C ILE A 255 4.85 -13.51 -1.04
N THR A 256 5.18 -12.80 0.04
CA THR A 256 4.39 -11.68 0.55
C THR A 256 5.25 -10.42 0.64
N ALA A 257 4.71 -9.29 0.19
CA ALA A 257 5.38 -7.99 0.24
C ALA A 257 4.41 -6.91 0.73
N SER A 258 4.69 -6.34 1.91
CA SER A 258 3.90 -5.25 2.48
C SER A 258 4.42 -3.88 2.01
N ILE A 259 4.67 -3.81 0.70
CA ILE A 259 5.40 -2.74 0.00
C ILE A 259 4.51 -2.16 -1.08
N GLY A 260 4.54 -0.84 -1.28
CA GLY A 260 3.73 -0.21 -2.31
C GLY A 260 3.91 1.30 -2.47
N GLY A 261 3.73 1.75 -3.70
CA GLY A 261 3.63 3.16 -4.09
C GLY A 261 2.55 3.35 -5.18
N PRO A 262 1.94 4.54 -5.31
CA PRO A 262 0.81 4.76 -6.21
C PRO A 262 1.17 4.51 -7.68
N SER A 263 0.46 3.59 -8.33
CA SER A 263 0.67 3.25 -9.74
C SER A 263 -0.63 2.97 -10.48
N GLY A 264 -1.50 2.10 -9.95
CA GLY A 264 -2.80 1.79 -10.56
C GLY A 264 -2.75 1.11 -11.92
N TRP A 265 -1.58 0.64 -12.39
CA TRP A 265 -1.38 -0.02 -13.68
C TRP A 265 -0.80 -1.43 -13.50
N SER A 266 -1.32 -2.42 -14.24
CA SER A 266 -0.86 -3.83 -14.14
C SER A 266 0.42 -4.13 -14.96
N THR A 267 0.91 -3.16 -15.74
CA THR A 267 1.99 -3.31 -16.72
C THR A 267 3.39 -2.91 -16.22
N GLY A 268 3.52 -2.48 -14.96
CA GLY A 268 4.81 -2.17 -14.34
C GLY A 268 5.70 -3.40 -14.18
N ALA A 269 7.02 -3.22 -14.18
CA ALA A 269 7.99 -4.32 -14.23
C ALA A 269 7.81 -5.34 -13.08
N TRP A 270 7.70 -4.87 -11.84
CA TRP A 270 7.48 -5.73 -10.66
C TRP A 270 6.12 -6.44 -10.71
N ALA A 271 5.06 -5.77 -11.14
CA ALA A 271 3.72 -6.36 -11.31
C ALA A 271 3.69 -7.45 -12.39
N GLU A 272 4.44 -7.27 -13.49
CA GLU A 272 4.61 -8.25 -14.57
C GLU A 272 5.40 -9.50 -14.13
N VAL A 273 6.44 -9.34 -13.30
CA VAL A 273 7.18 -10.48 -12.72
C VAL A 273 6.32 -11.22 -11.69
N ALA A 274 5.68 -10.49 -10.77
CA ALA A 274 4.75 -11.05 -9.78
C ALA A 274 3.60 -11.83 -10.44
N SER A 275 3.04 -11.33 -11.55
CA SER A 275 1.98 -12.04 -12.29
C SER A 275 2.44 -13.41 -12.81
N ARG A 276 3.67 -13.51 -13.32
CA ARG A 276 4.21 -14.78 -13.86
C ARG A 276 4.56 -15.78 -12.77
N LEU A 277 5.00 -15.31 -11.60
CA LEU A 277 5.24 -16.17 -10.44
C LEU A 277 3.95 -16.88 -9.99
N VAL A 278 2.80 -16.22 -10.13
CA VAL A 278 1.47 -16.85 -9.91
C VAL A 278 1.12 -17.87 -10.99
N ASP A 279 1.44 -17.61 -12.26
CA ASP A 279 1.25 -18.60 -13.34
C ASP A 279 2.16 -19.83 -13.15
N GLU A 280 3.37 -19.67 -12.61
CA GLU A 280 4.26 -20.75 -12.15
C GLU A 280 3.78 -21.46 -10.87
N GLY A 281 2.73 -20.96 -10.22
CA GLY A 281 2.06 -21.59 -9.08
C GLY A 281 2.54 -21.13 -7.70
N VAL A 282 3.36 -20.07 -7.59
CA VAL A 282 3.70 -19.43 -6.31
C VAL A 282 2.59 -18.44 -5.92
N VAL A 283 2.10 -18.51 -4.69
CA VAL A 283 1.11 -17.55 -4.17
C VAL A 283 1.80 -16.20 -3.97
N VAL A 284 1.17 -15.12 -4.42
CA VAL A 284 1.75 -13.76 -4.29
C VAL A 284 0.73 -12.79 -3.71
N THR A 285 1.03 -12.25 -2.53
CA THR A 285 0.23 -11.26 -1.79
C THR A 285 0.97 -9.94 -1.67
N ILE A 286 0.34 -8.84 -2.09
CA ILE A 286 0.95 -7.50 -2.04
C ILE A 286 -0.10 -6.48 -1.53
N ALA A 287 0.35 -5.53 -0.71
CA ALA A 287 -0.51 -4.48 -0.14
C ALA A 287 -1.18 -3.61 -1.22
N ASN A 288 -2.45 -3.24 -1.02
CA ASN A 288 -3.15 -2.33 -1.95
C ASN A 288 -2.78 -0.84 -1.74
N GLY A 289 -2.23 -0.49 -0.56
CA GLY A 289 -1.75 0.84 -0.20
C GLY A 289 -2.55 1.51 0.94
N ASN A 290 -1.93 2.51 1.59
CA ASN A 290 -2.49 3.25 2.73
C ASN A 290 -2.97 4.68 2.35
N SER A 291 -3.43 4.89 1.11
CA SER A 291 -3.78 6.22 0.56
C SER A 291 -5.28 6.42 0.35
N GLY A 292 -6.15 5.75 1.12
CA GLY A 292 -7.60 5.73 0.98
C GLY A 292 -8.27 7.11 0.94
N ALA A 293 -7.71 8.09 1.67
CA ALA A 293 -8.14 9.49 1.64
C ALA A 293 -8.20 10.10 0.23
N ALA A 294 -7.35 9.64 -0.70
CA ALA A 294 -7.33 10.08 -2.09
C ALA A 294 -8.60 9.71 -2.89
N GLY A 295 -9.40 8.74 -2.43
CA GLY A 295 -10.55 8.20 -3.15
C GLY A 295 -10.19 7.17 -4.25
N PRO A 296 -11.19 6.74 -5.04
CA PRO A 296 -11.08 5.73 -6.12
C PRO A 296 -9.89 5.87 -7.08
N PHE A 297 -9.47 4.75 -7.66
CA PHE A 297 -8.38 4.67 -8.64
C PHE A 297 -7.06 5.22 -8.08
N PHE A 298 -6.57 4.60 -7.00
CA PHE A 298 -5.31 4.92 -6.33
C PHE A 298 -4.63 3.66 -5.72
N ALA A 299 -4.78 2.52 -6.42
CA ALA A 299 -4.16 1.25 -6.03
C ALA A 299 -2.62 1.25 -6.25
N SER A 300 -1.92 0.46 -5.45
CA SER A 300 -0.46 0.36 -5.46
C SER A 300 0.13 -0.34 -6.71
N SER A 301 1.42 -0.07 -6.97
CA SER A 301 2.32 -0.89 -7.77
C SER A 301 2.47 -2.30 -7.18
N GLY A 302 2.89 -3.26 -8.01
CA GLY A 302 3.02 -4.68 -7.66
C GLY A 302 1.66 -5.38 -7.50
N SER A 303 0.86 -4.96 -6.51
CA SER A 303 -0.46 -5.50 -6.22
C SER A 303 -1.46 -5.30 -7.37
N SER A 304 -1.25 -4.32 -8.24
CA SER A 304 -1.95 -4.17 -9.52
C SER A 304 -1.82 -5.36 -10.49
N GLY A 305 -0.85 -6.26 -10.27
CA GLY A 305 -0.54 -7.41 -11.13
C GLY A 305 -1.71 -8.35 -11.40
N LYS A 306 -1.66 -9.00 -12.57
CA LYS A 306 -2.65 -10.01 -12.99
C LYS A 306 -2.49 -11.24 -12.12
N ASN A 307 -3.61 -11.74 -11.59
CA ASN A 307 -3.66 -12.83 -10.62
C ASN A 307 -2.86 -12.60 -9.31
N VAL A 308 -2.16 -11.48 -9.08
CA VAL A 308 -1.61 -11.14 -7.75
C VAL A 308 -2.76 -10.85 -6.78
N LEU A 309 -2.68 -11.28 -5.51
CA LEU A 309 -3.66 -10.92 -4.49
C LEU A 309 -3.33 -9.53 -3.91
N ALA A 310 -4.13 -8.53 -4.29
CA ALA A 310 -4.09 -7.20 -3.67
C ALA A 310 -4.97 -7.17 -2.41
N VAL A 311 -4.39 -6.81 -1.27
CA VAL A 311 -5.07 -6.89 0.02
C VAL A 311 -5.47 -5.52 0.58
N ALA A 312 -6.75 -5.37 0.91
CA ALA A 312 -7.33 -4.23 1.62
C ALA A 312 -7.34 -4.43 3.14
N SER A 313 -7.42 -3.32 3.89
CA SER A 313 -7.39 -3.32 5.34
C SER A 313 -8.79 -3.22 5.94
N VAL A 314 -9.08 -4.11 6.89
CA VAL A 314 -10.28 -4.10 7.73
C VAL A 314 -9.86 -3.83 9.17
N GLU A 315 -10.66 -3.02 9.85
CA GLU A 315 -10.56 -2.77 11.27
C GLU A 315 -10.92 -4.02 12.07
N THR A 316 -10.16 -4.31 13.12
CA THR A 316 -10.45 -5.44 14.01
C THR A 316 -11.76 -5.24 14.77
N GLU A 317 -12.44 -6.33 15.11
CA GLU A 317 -13.65 -6.31 15.96
C GLU A 317 -13.29 -5.89 17.40
N THR A 318 -12.03 -6.12 17.82
CA THR A 318 -11.48 -5.70 19.10
C THR A 318 -10.17 -4.91 18.98
N PHE A 319 -9.90 -3.99 19.91
CA PHE A 319 -8.69 -3.17 19.99
C PHE A 319 -7.69 -3.75 21.03
N PRO A 320 -6.35 -3.77 20.76
CA PRO A 320 -5.28 -4.37 21.59
C PRO A 320 -4.52 -3.42 22.58
N ALA A 321 -3.37 -3.86 23.16
CA ALA A 321 -3.40 -4.15 24.61
C ALA A 321 -2.09 -4.37 25.49
N SER A 322 -2.19 -4.19 26.86
CA SER A 322 -1.44 -4.60 28.11
C SER A 322 -2.16 -4.35 29.53
N PRO A 323 -2.42 -5.30 30.51
CA PRO A 323 -3.56 -5.38 31.50
C PRO A 323 -3.56 -4.75 32.93
N PHE A 324 -4.77 -4.80 33.57
CA PHE A 324 -5.04 -4.67 35.04
C PHE A 324 -6.22 -5.56 35.54
N GLU A 325 -6.46 -5.62 36.85
CA GLU A 325 -7.68 -6.18 37.46
C GLU A 325 -8.55 -5.11 38.14
N LEU A 326 -9.89 -5.19 38.00
CA LEU A 326 -10.85 -4.49 38.84
C LEU A 326 -11.45 -5.46 39.87
N THR A 327 -11.38 -5.09 41.14
CA THR A 327 -12.08 -5.77 42.23
C THR A 327 -13.26 -4.92 42.69
N SER A 328 -14.46 -5.36 42.34
CA SER A 328 -15.72 -4.74 42.79
C SER A 328 -16.21 -5.39 44.08
N THR A 329 -16.81 -4.62 45.00
CA THR A 329 -17.40 -5.16 46.23
C THR A 329 -18.72 -4.46 46.58
N LEU A 330 -19.80 -5.23 46.67
CA LEU A 330 -21.17 -4.78 46.95
C LEU A 330 -21.92 -5.86 47.75
N ASP A 331 -22.72 -5.47 48.76
CA ASP A 331 -23.47 -6.39 49.64
C ASP A 331 -22.63 -7.56 50.23
N SER A 332 -21.37 -7.27 50.58
CA SER A 332 -20.38 -8.26 51.06
C SER A 332 -20.06 -9.40 50.08
N LYS A 333 -20.39 -9.23 48.79
CA LYS A 333 -19.84 -10.02 47.69
C LYS A 333 -18.69 -9.24 47.06
N THR A 334 -17.64 -9.95 46.68
CA THR A 334 -16.51 -9.41 45.94
C THR A 334 -16.38 -10.16 44.63
N GLU A 335 -16.21 -9.43 43.53
CA GLU A 335 -16.04 -9.97 42.17
C GLU A 335 -14.89 -9.23 41.50
N THR A 336 -13.85 -9.99 41.15
CA THR A 336 -12.63 -9.53 40.50
C THR A 336 -12.63 -9.97 39.04
N VAL A 337 -12.28 -9.04 38.14
CA VAL A 337 -12.23 -9.25 36.68
C VAL A 337 -10.98 -8.58 36.09
N LYS A 338 -10.24 -9.27 35.21
CA LYS A 338 -9.16 -8.67 34.41
C LYS A 338 -9.77 -7.62 33.48
N ALA A 339 -9.64 -6.33 33.82
CA ALA A 339 -10.61 -5.27 33.48
C ALA A 339 -10.12 -4.29 32.39
N GLY A 340 -10.48 -2.97 32.40
CA GLY A 340 -10.78 -2.05 31.25
C GLY A 340 -10.00 -0.83 30.61
N TYR A 341 -8.75 -0.34 30.85
CA TYR A 341 -8.18 1.00 30.41
C TYR A 341 -7.67 1.27 28.96
N LEU A 342 -6.73 2.23 28.77
CA LEU A 342 -5.81 2.57 27.62
C LEU A 342 -4.97 3.86 27.94
N PRO A 343 -3.73 3.77 28.47
CA PRO A 343 -2.86 4.92 28.79
C PRO A 343 -2.39 5.81 27.65
N SER A 344 -1.87 6.98 28.05
CA SER A 344 -1.04 7.89 27.25
C SER A 344 0.41 7.32 27.12
N THR A 345 1.43 8.17 27.26
CA THR A 345 2.86 7.85 27.07
C THR A 345 3.42 6.75 27.98
N TYR A 346 2.84 6.52 29.16
CA TYR A 346 3.41 5.65 30.19
C TYR A 346 2.38 4.71 30.84
N TYR A 347 2.84 3.50 31.17
CA TYR A 347 2.16 2.57 32.06
C TYR A 347 1.87 3.20 33.42
N PHE A 348 0.76 2.80 34.03
CA PHE A 348 0.58 2.98 35.47
C PHE A 348 1.54 2.02 36.20
N SER A 349 2.09 2.41 37.36
CA SER A 349 3.09 1.55 38.03
C SER A 349 2.47 0.22 38.48
N SER A 350 3.22 -0.87 38.35
CA SER A 350 2.89 -2.17 38.94
C SER A 350 2.79 -2.14 40.48
N ASP A 351 3.25 -1.06 41.12
CA ASP A 351 3.06 -0.80 42.55
C ASP A 351 1.63 -0.30 42.90
N VAL A 352 0.82 0.03 41.90
CA VAL A 352 -0.58 0.48 42.06
C VAL A 352 -1.48 -0.75 42.23
N THR A 353 -1.41 -1.36 43.41
CA THR A 353 -2.18 -2.55 43.80
C THR A 353 -3.34 -2.17 44.74
N ASP A 354 -4.55 -2.62 44.45
CA ASP A 354 -5.78 -2.35 45.21
C ASP A 354 -6.16 -0.85 45.44
N TRP A 355 -5.77 0.05 44.52
CA TRP A 355 -6.09 1.48 44.64
C TRP A 355 -7.59 1.77 44.36
N PRO A 356 -8.31 2.55 45.19
CA PRO A 356 -9.73 2.84 44.98
C PRO A 356 -10.00 3.69 43.73
N VAL A 357 -10.97 3.27 42.92
CA VAL A 357 -11.44 4.01 41.73
C VAL A 357 -12.64 4.88 42.10
N VAL A 358 -12.58 6.19 41.80
CA VAL A 358 -13.47 7.21 42.37
C VAL A 358 -14.11 8.08 41.29
N PRO A 359 -15.39 7.83 40.93
CA PRO A 359 -16.16 8.79 40.13
C PRO A 359 -16.35 10.10 40.90
N LEU A 360 -16.01 11.23 40.29
CA LEU A 360 -16.36 12.56 40.81
C LEU A 360 -17.71 13.07 40.26
N ASN A 361 -18.14 12.52 39.13
CA ASN A 361 -19.43 12.76 38.51
C ASN A 361 -20.16 11.41 38.33
N PHE A 362 -21.47 11.45 38.45
CA PHE A 362 -22.35 10.28 38.40
C PHE A 362 -23.28 10.28 37.18
N ASP A 363 -23.28 11.33 36.36
CA ASP A 363 -23.99 11.35 35.08
C ASP A 363 -23.10 10.77 33.97
N THR A 364 -23.50 9.61 33.42
CA THR A 364 -22.78 8.92 32.33
C THR A 364 -23.04 9.51 30.95
N THR A 365 -23.87 10.56 30.85
CA THR A 365 -24.20 11.26 29.61
C THR A 365 -23.54 12.63 29.49
N ASP A 366 -23.07 13.21 30.60
CA ASP A 366 -22.46 14.54 30.67
C ASP A 366 -21.20 14.66 29.78
N PRO A 367 -21.19 15.54 28.76
CA PRO A 367 -20.03 15.75 27.90
C PRO A 367 -19.04 16.80 28.45
N ALA A 368 -19.38 17.50 29.54
CA ALA A 368 -18.57 18.55 30.16
C ALA A 368 -17.84 18.10 31.45
N ASP A 369 -18.00 16.83 31.84
CA ASP A 369 -17.41 16.26 33.07
C ASP A 369 -15.91 16.57 33.24
N GLY A 370 -15.53 17.21 34.35
CA GLY A 370 -14.15 17.61 34.63
C GLY A 370 -13.52 18.65 33.68
N CYS A 371 -14.29 19.28 32.78
CA CYS A 371 -13.78 20.34 31.90
C CYS A 371 -13.52 21.67 32.63
N GLU A 372 -14.30 21.97 33.66
CA GLU A 372 -14.11 23.13 34.52
C GLU A 372 -13.38 22.75 35.83
N PRO A 373 -12.63 23.67 36.45
CA PRO A 373 -11.98 23.42 37.73
C PRO A 373 -12.98 23.05 38.84
N TYR A 374 -12.66 22.02 39.61
CA TYR A 374 -13.52 21.53 40.69
C TYR A 374 -13.65 22.56 41.84
N PRO A 375 -14.83 22.71 42.48
CA PRO A 375 -15.05 23.67 43.56
C PRO A 375 -14.14 23.50 44.77
N GLU A 376 -13.85 24.61 45.47
CA GLU A 376 -13.14 24.59 46.75
C GLU A 376 -13.89 23.71 47.78
N GLY A 377 -13.16 22.81 48.44
CA GLY A 377 -13.75 21.79 49.32
C GLY A 377 -14.08 20.45 48.64
N THR A 378 -13.87 20.31 47.33
CA THR A 378 -13.87 18.99 46.66
C THR A 378 -12.83 18.07 47.30
N ARG A 379 -13.10 16.75 47.32
CA ARG A 379 -12.19 15.77 47.90
C ARG A 379 -10.80 15.82 47.26
N ARG A 380 -9.78 15.53 48.05
CA ARG A 380 -8.42 15.26 47.55
C ARG A 380 -8.32 13.87 46.91
N LEU A 381 -7.31 13.70 46.08
CA LEU A 381 -7.15 12.54 45.18
C LEU A 381 -5.82 11.79 45.37
N GLU A 382 -5.04 12.09 46.42
CA GLU A 382 -3.84 11.29 46.71
C GLU A 382 -4.25 9.86 47.13
N GLY A 383 -3.53 8.84 46.66
CA GLY A 383 -3.83 7.43 46.98
C GLY A 383 -5.13 6.87 46.39
N VAL A 384 -5.74 7.54 45.39
CA VAL A 384 -6.91 7.05 44.65
C VAL A 384 -6.80 7.37 43.15
N ILE A 385 -7.67 6.74 42.37
CA ILE A 385 -7.76 6.92 40.92
C ILE A 385 -9.10 7.58 40.57
N PRO A 386 -9.17 8.89 40.28
CA PRO A 386 -10.39 9.50 39.75
C PRO A 386 -10.86 8.85 38.44
N LEU A 387 -12.19 8.72 38.30
CA LEU A 387 -12.88 8.32 37.08
C LEU A 387 -13.67 9.51 36.50
N VAL A 388 -13.48 9.80 35.21
CA VAL A 388 -14.01 10.99 34.51
C VAL A 388 -14.37 10.68 33.05
N ARG A 389 -15.41 11.30 32.48
CA ARG A 389 -15.89 10.99 31.12
C ARG A 389 -15.11 11.71 30.01
N ARG A 390 -14.82 11.02 28.90
CA ARG A 390 -14.38 11.64 27.63
C ARG A 390 -15.48 12.56 27.09
N GLY A 391 -15.13 13.80 26.78
CA GLY A 391 -16.11 14.88 26.56
C GLY A 391 -15.72 15.88 25.47
N THR A 392 -16.21 17.11 25.61
CA THR A 392 -15.99 18.23 24.66
C THR A 392 -14.64 18.92 24.82
N CYS A 393 -14.05 18.94 26.02
CA CYS A 393 -12.69 19.43 26.27
C CYS A 393 -11.64 18.30 26.14
N THR A 394 -10.37 18.69 25.99
CA THR A 394 -9.25 17.75 25.83
C THR A 394 -8.97 16.94 27.10
N PHE A 395 -8.27 15.81 26.94
CA PHE A 395 -7.79 15.01 28.08
C PHE A 395 -6.87 15.83 28.99
N ALA A 396 -5.92 16.59 28.43
CA ALA A 396 -5.03 17.49 29.18
C ALA A 396 -5.78 18.53 30.03
N THR A 397 -6.92 19.07 29.56
CA THR A 397 -7.75 19.99 30.35
C THR A 397 -8.28 19.31 31.62
N LYS A 398 -8.81 18.08 31.46
CA LYS A 398 -9.36 17.29 32.57
C LYS A 398 -8.24 16.79 33.51
N GLN A 399 -7.08 16.43 32.97
CA GLN A 399 -5.88 16.05 33.72
C GLN A 399 -5.46 17.17 34.67
N ALA A 400 -5.24 18.40 34.15
CA ALA A 400 -4.84 19.54 34.97
C ALA A 400 -5.83 19.84 36.11
N ASN A 401 -7.14 19.74 35.85
CA ASN A 401 -8.20 19.93 36.85
C ASN A 401 -8.17 18.86 37.97
N LEU A 402 -7.72 17.63 37.69
CA LEU A 402 -7.61 16.52 38.64
C LEU A 402 -6.26 16.49 39.37
N VAL A 403 -5.17 16.83 38.69
CA VAL A 403 -3.83 17.00 39.28
C VAL A 403 -3.86 18.11 40.34
N ALA A 404 -4.62 19.19 40.12
CA ALA A 404 -4.84 20.25 41.11
C ALA A 404 -5.51 19.75 42.43
N LEU A 405 -6.20 18.61 42.39
CA LEU A 405 -6.77 17.93 43.55
C LEU A 405 -5.85 16.84 44.15
N GLY A 406 -4.69 16.57 43.55
CA GLY A 406 -3.69 15.59 44.03
C GLY A 406 -3.73 14.22 43.33
N ALA A 407 -4.29 14.10 42.13
CA ALA A 407 -4.34 12.84 41.40
C ALA A 407 -2.98 12.46 40.78
N GLU A 408 -2.49 11.26 41.08
CA GLU A 408 -1.27 10.68 40.48
C GLU A 408 -1.57 9.79 39.25
N TYR A 409 -2.78 9.21 39.20
CA TYR A 409 -3.24 8.28 38.16
C TYR A 409 -4.72 8.55 37.86
N ILE A 410 -5.12 8.66 36.59
CA ILE A 410 -6.44 9.14 36.18
C ILE A 410 -7.06 8.21 35.11
N LEU A 411 -8.26 7.69 35.38
CA LEU A 411 -9.03 6.95 34.39
C LEU A 411 -10.08 7.86 33.73
N PHE A 412 -9.90 8.14 32.45
CA PHE A 412 -10.99 8.50 31.58
C PHE A 412 -11.85 7.27 31.28
N TYR A 413 -13.15 7.45 31.00
CA TYR A 413 -13.95 6.45 30.31
C TYR A 413 -14.51 6.99 29.00
N ASN A 414 -14.57 6.13 27.98
CA ASN A 414 -14.96 6.54 26.64
C ASN A 414 -16.43 6.97 26.55
N ASN A 415 -16.75 7.72 25.51
CA ASN A 415 -18.11 8.01 25.07
C ASN A 415 -18.41 7.19 23.80
N ASP A 416 -19.43 7.58 23.04
CA ASP A 416 -19.92 6.86 21.85
C ASP A 416 -19.01 7.01 20.61
N ALA A 417 -17.92 7.79 20.70
CA ALA A 417 -16.94 7.94 19.64
C ALA A 417 -15.93 6.77 19.62
N PRO A 418 -15.24 6.52 18.48
CA PRO A 418 -14.18 5.52 18.39
C PRO A 418 -13.15 5.62 19.53
N ILE A 419 -12.76 4.48 20.09
CA ILE A 419 -11.73 4.37 21.14
C ILE A 419 -10.41 4.93 20.60
N ILE A 420 -9.69 5.71 21.41
CA ILE A 420 -8.38 6.29 21.10
C ILE A 420 -7.50 6.33 22.36
N THR A 421 -6.19 6.29 22.18
CA THR A 421 -5.21 6.68 23.20
C THR A 421 -5.46 8.13 23.67
N PRO A 422 -5.53 8.41 25.00
CA PRO A 422 -5.76 9.75 25.51
C PRO A 422 -4.48 10.60 25.49
N GLY A 423 -4.31 11.44 24.47
CA GLY A 423 -3.11 12.28 24.33
C GLY A 423 -3.03 13.47 25.31
N THR A 424 -1.82 13.73 25.81
CA THR A 424 -1.44 14.90 26.61
C THR A 424 0.05 15.23 26.44
N ASP A 425 0.43 16.47 26.71
CA ASP A 425 1.84 16.94 26.72
C ASP A 425 2.44 16.98 28.14
N ASP A 426 1.65 16.63 29.17
CA ASP A 426 2.01 16.72 30.60
C ASP A 426 2.20 15.32 31.21
N ASP A 427 3.38 15.06 31.80
CA ASP A 427 3.72 13.79 32.47
C ASP A 427 3.34 13.76 33.97
N VAL A 428 2.83 14.88 34.51
CA VAL A 428 2.30 14.94 35.88
C VAL A 428 0.87 14.38 35.92
N GLY A 429 0.68 13.29 36.67
CA GLY A 429 -0.61 12.61 36.82
C GLY A 429 -0.97 11.78 35.59
N LEU A 430 -0.54 10.52 35.57
CA LEU A 430 -0.65 9.66 34.37
C LEU A 430 -2.12 9.37 34.03
N ILE A 431 -2.44 9.38 32.73
CA ILE A 431 -3.81 9.27 32.22
C ILE A 431 -4.03 8.02 31.37
N ALA A 432 -5.24 7.44 31.43
CA ALA A 432 -5.67 6.32 30.61
C ALA A 432 -7.18 6.33 30.29
N LEU A 433 -7.67 5.55 29.33
CA LEU A 433 -9.06 5.56 28.84
C LEU A 433 -9.73 4.18 28.86
N ILE A 434 -10.61 3.91 29.83
CA ILE A 434 -11.43 2.70 29.88
C ILE A 434 -12.62 2.74 28.89
N THR A 435 -13.18 1.57 28.56
CA THR A 435 -14.43 1.51 27.76
C THR A 435 -15.61 2.20 28.45
N ALA A 436 -16.55 2.74 27.66
CA ALA A 436 -17.78 3.36 28.17
C ALA A 436 -18.56 2.43 29.11
N LYS A 437 -18.61 1.14 28.78
CA LYS A 437 -19.26 0.07 29.54
C LYS A 437 -18.58 -0.18 30.89
N ALA A 438 -17.25 -0.19 30.94
CA ALA A 438 -16.49 -0.32 32.20
C ALA A 438 -16.74 0.89 33.11
N GLY A 439 -16.70 2.12 32.55
CA GLY A 439 -16.99 3.34 33.32
C GLY A 439 -18.40 3.37 33.90
N ALA A 440 -19.40 2.98 33.10
CA ALA A 440 -20.77 2.84 33.57
C ALA A 440 -20.89 1.83 34.72
N ALA A 441 -20.27 0.65 34.60
CA ALA A 441 -20.34 -0.39 35.64
C ALA A 441 -19.69 0.06 36.97
N ILE A 442 -18.52 0.73 36.92
CA ILE A 442 -17.88 1.30 38.13
C ILE A 442 -18.81 2.35 38.77
N ILE A 443 -19.38 3.24 37.96
CA ILE A 443 -20.31 4.28 38.41
C ILE A 443 -21.56 3.67 39.05
N GLU A 444 -22.10 2.57 38.50
CA GLU A 444 -23.26 1.85 39.06
C GLU A 444 -22.93 1.17 40.39
N THR A 445 -21.77 0.50 40.52
CA THR A 445 -21.32 -0.11 41.78
C THR A 445 -21.16 0.94 42.88
N VAL A 446 -20.51 2.07 42.59
CA VAL A 446 -20.30 3.14 43.57
C VAL A 446 -21.62 3.86 43.93
N LYS A 447 -22.53 4.07 42.96
CA LYS A 447 -23.90 4.57 43.23
C LYS A 447 -24.69 3.66 44.17
N ALA A 448 -24.49 2.35 44.08
CA ALA A 448 -25.15 1.37 44.94
C ALA A 448 -24.57 1.30 46.36
N GLY A 449 -23.51 2.07 46.66
CA GLY A 449 -22.81 2.04 47.95
C GLY A 449 -21.73 0.97 48.05
N GLY A 450 -21.34 0.35 46.93
CA GLY A 450 -20.18 -0.53 46.83
C GLY A 450 -18.87 0.25 46.70
N ASN A 451 -17.76 -0.50 46.70
CA ASN A 451 -16.42 0.01 46.40
C ASN A 451 -15.85 -0.69 45.16
N VAL A 452 -14.89 -0.05 44.50
CA VAL A 452 -14.12 -0.63 43.39
C VAL A 452 -12.64 -0.30 43.60
N THR A 453 -11.77 -1.31 43.54
CA THR A 453 -10.31 -1.15 43.52
C THR A 453 -9.72 -1.63 42.19
N ALA A 454 -8.51 -1.18 41.92
CA ALA A 454 -7.73 -1.43 40.71
C ALA A 454 -6.34 -1.98 41.05
N ASP A 455 -5.86 -2.97 40.30
CA ASP A 455 -4.52 -3.56 40.45
C ASP A 455 -3.79 -3.68 39.11
N PHE A 456 -2.69 -2.94 38.96
CA PHE A 456 -1.87 -2.87 37.74
C PHE A 456 -0.61 -3.77 37.76
N SER A 457 -0.54 -4.75 38.67
CA SER A 457 0.63 -5.67 38.77
C SER A 457 0.64 -6.81 37.74
N VAL A 458 -0.38 -6.91 36.88
CA VAL A 458 -0.54 -7.95 35.85
C VAL A 458 0.48 -7.76 34.71
N ASN A 459 0.97 -8.84 34.09
CA ASN A 459 2.00 -8.72 33.05
C ASN A 459 1.48 -7.94 31.81
N PRO A 460 2.07 -6.78 31.45
CA PRO A 460 1.71 -6.00 30.27
C PRO A 460 1.74 -6.74 28.92
N GLU A 461 2.38 -7.90 28.81
CA GLU A 461 2.44 -8.62 27.54
C GLU A 461 1.17 -9.45 27.22
N GLN A 462 0.26 -9.67 28.18
CA GLN A 462 -0.85 -10.64 28.07
C GLN A 462 -2.14 -10.09 27.44
N VAL A 463 -2.00 -9.57 26.23
CA VAL A 463 -2.97 -8.69 25.54
C VAL A 463 -4.40 -9.23 25.37
N VAL A 464 -5.42 -8.39 25.59
CA VAL A 464 -6.87 -8.74 25.48
C VAL A 464 -7.63 -7.73 24.63
N GLY A 465 -8.88 -8.05 24.25
CA GLY A 465 -9.66 -7.23 23.32
C GLY A 465 -10.66 -6.27 23.97
N LEU A 466 -10.52 -4.97 23.71
CA LEU A 466 -11.62 -3.99 23.86
C LEU A 466 -12.62 -4.11 22.71
N GLU A 467 -13.93 -4.16 22.95
CA GLU A 467 -14.94 -4.07 21.87
C GLU A 467 -14.84 -2.71 21.15
N TYR A 468 -14.53 -2.70 19.84
CA TYR A 468 -14.40 -1.47 19.06
C TYR A 468 -15.69 -1.16 18.29
N PRO A 469 -16.41 -0.04 18.58
CA PRO A 469 -17.75 0.21 18.00
C PRO A 469 -17.80 0.36 16.47
N ALA A 470 -16.66 0.61 15.83
CA ALA A 470 -16.51 0.65 14.37
C ALA A 470 -15.69 -0.55 13.82
N GLY A 471 -15.59 -1.64 14.58
CA GLY A 471 -14.87 -2.85 14.18
C GLY A 471 -15.57 -3.61 13.05
N GLY A 472 -14.82 -4.47 12.35
CA GLY A 472 -15.37 -5.22 11.21
C GLY A 472 -15.78 -4.31 10.03
N ARG A 473 -15.13 -3.15 9.88
CA ARG A 473 -15.36 -2.15 8.83
C ARG A 473 -14.07 -1.88 8.04
N PRO A 474 -14.14 -1.39 6.78
CA PRO A 474 -12.94 -1.01 6.04
C PRO A 474 -12.22 0.15 6.76
N ASN A 475 -10.89 0.09 6.91
CA ASN A 475 -10.13 1.24 7.42
C ASN A 475 -10.16 2.39 6.40
N THR A 476 -10.30 3.63 6.87
CA THR A 476 -10.36 4.83 6.02
C THR A 476 -9.08 5.08 5.23
N PHE A 477 -7.93 4.64 5.74
CA PHE A 477 -6.65 4.70 5.03
C PHE A 477 -6.52 3.68 3.90
N THR A 478 -7.38 2.65 3.78
CA THR A 478 -7.14 1.60 2.76
C THR A 478 -7.33 2.16 1.34
N SER A 479 -6.29 2.04 0.50
CA SER A 479 -6.32 2.54 -0.88
C SER A 479 -7.44 1.90 -1.68
N TRP A 480 -8.09 2.71 -2.51
CA TRP A 480 -9.15 2.27 -3.41
C TRP A 480 -8.62 1.98 -4.81
N GLY A 481 -9.14 0.94 -5.47
CA GLY A 481 -9.04 0.79 -6.92
C GLY A 481 -10.26 1.37 -7.66
N GLY A 482 -10.64 0.89 -8.85
CA GLY A 482 -9.97 -0.16 -9.63
C GLY A 482 -8.60 0.26 -10.18
N THR A 483 -8.04 -0.51 -11.11
CA THR A 483 -6.91 -0.04 -11.92
C THR A 483 -7.38 1.01 -12.93
N TYR A 484 -6.45 1.82 -13.46
CA TYR A 484 -6.77 2.74 -14.57
C TYR A 484 -7.08 1.99 -15.90
N ASP A 485 -6.80 0.67 -15.96
CA ASP A 485 -7.24 -0.29 -16.98
C ASP A 485 -8.58 -0.99 -16.61
N LEU A 486 -9.36 -0.43 -15.66
CA LEU A 486 -10.67 -0.88 -15.15
C LEU A 486 -10.72 -2.30 -14.59
N GLN A 487 -9.59 -2.83 -14.13
CA GLN A 487 -9.54 -4.15 -13.48
C GLN A 487 -9.89 -4.02 -12.00
N ILE A 488 -10.59 -5.04 -11.47
CA ILE A 488 -10.92 -5.13 -10.05
C ILE A 488 -9.63 -5.25 -9.22
N LYS A 489 -9.39 -4.23 -8.41
CA LYS A 489 -8.44 -4.17 -7.28
C LYS A 489 -9.09 -3.31 -6.18
N PRO A 490 -8.88 -3.59 -4.88
CA PRO A 490 -8.22 -4.77 -4.33
C PRO A 490 -8.97 -6.09 -4.63
N ASP A 491 -8.41 -7.23 -4.25
CA ASP A 491 -8.98 -8.56 -4.50
C ASP A 491 -9.79 -9.08 -3.31
N ILE A 492 -9.28 -8.87 -2.10
CA ILE A 492 -9.85 -9.31 -0.82
C ILE A 492 -9.43 -8.33 0.29
N ALA A 493 -10.12 -8.34 1.42
CA ALA A 493 -9.76 -7.58 2.61
C ALA A 493 -9.43 -8.51 3.79
N ALA A 494 -8.53 -8.09 4.69
CA ALA A 494 -8.16 -8.83 5.89
C ALA A 494 -7.91 -7.87 7.08
N PRO A 495 -7.88 -8.37 8.33
CA PRO A 495 -7.58 -7.52 9.49
C PRO A 495 -6.22 -6.83 9.33
N GLY A 496 -6.21 -5.51 9.38
CA GLY A 496 -5.00 -4.70 9.15
C GLY A 496 -4.96 -3.35 9.88
N GLY A 497 -6.07 -2.90 10.48
CA GLY A 497 -6.03 -1.86 11.50
C GLY A 497 -5.74 -2.45 12.88
N GLN A 498 -4.97 -1.73 13.69
CA GLN A 498 -4.71 -2.00 15.11
C GLN A 498 -4.26 -3.45 15.37
N ILE A 499 -3.24 -3.91 14.64
CA ILE A 499 -2.73 -5.29 14.72
C ILE A 499 -1.54 -5.36 15.69
N PHE A 500 -1.68 -6.17 16.74
CA PHE A 500 -0.59 -6.53 17.64
C PHE A 500 0.32 -7.58 17.01
N SER A 501 1.63 -7.31 16.96
CA SER A 501 2.64 -8.28 16.52
C SER A 501 4.05 -7.96 16.99
N THR A 502 4.99 -8.87 16.70
CA THR A 502 6.40 -8.82 17.11
C THR A 502 7.14 -7.61 16.53
N TYR A 503 8.13 -7.08 17.25
CA TYR A 503 8.88 -5.88 16.87
C TYR A 503 10.37 -6.02 17.24
N LEU A 504 11.17 -4.95 17.10
CA LEU A 504 12.60 -4.96 17.44
C LEU A 504 12.85 -5.19 18.94
N ASP A 505 14.09 -5.56 19.30
CA ASP A 505 14.55 -5.74 20.69
C ASP A 505 13.69 -6.69 21.54
N ASN A 506 13.03 -7.65 20.89
CA ASN A 506 12.10 -8.62 21.49
C ASN A 506 10.80 -8.01 22.06
N THR A 507 10.43 -6.81 21.61
CA THR A 507 9.20 -6.10 21.99
C THR A 507 8.05 -6.43 21.04
N PHE A 508 6.85 -5.91 21.33
CA PHE A 508 5.68 -5.99 20.44
C PHE A 508 5.15 -4.58 20.16
N ALA A 509 4.48 -4.40 19.01
CA ALA A 509 3.94 -3.12 18.58
C ALA A 509 2.51 -3.24 18.01
N LEU A 510 1.76 -2.15 18.11
CA LEU A 510 0.49 -1.96 17.40
C LEU A 510 0.76 -1.17 16.12
N LEU A 511 0.54 -1.78 14.96
CA LEU A 511 0.65 -1.12 13.66
C LEU A 511 -0.66 -1.26 12.88
N SER A 512 -1.00 -0.20 12.14
CA SER A 512 -2.13 -0.17 11.21
C SER A 512 -1.66 0.05 9.77
N GLY A 513 -2.18 -0.76 8.85
CA GLY A 513 -1.91 -0.64 7.42
C GLY A 513 -2.40 -1.83 6.59
N THR A 514 -2.53 -1.63 5.28
CA THR A 514 -2.63 -2.76 4.34
C THR A 514 -1.40 -3.67 4.41
N SER A 515 -0.28 -3.14 4.91
CA SER A 515 0.91 -3.87 5.33
C SER A 515 0.70 -4.96 6.38
N MET A 516 -0.34 -4.85 7.23
CA MET A 516 -0.66 -5.86 8.25
C MET A 516 -1.73 -6.84 7.73
N ALA A 517 -2.65 -6.36 6.89
CA ALA A 517 -3.63 -7.22 6.22
C ALA A 517 -2.99 -8.21 5.22
N THR A 518 -1.92 -7.81 4.53
CA THR A 518 -1.23 -8.62 3.51
C THR A 518 -0.62 -9.93 4.05
N PRO A 519 0.24 -9.92 5.11
CA PRO A 519 0.76 -11.14 5.73
C PRO A 519 -0.34 -12.02 6.33
N TYR A 520 -1.48 -11.45 6.76
CA TYR A 520 -2.62 -12.23 7.21
C TYR A 520 -3.14 -13.16 6.09
N VAL A 521 -3.29 -12.64 4.86
CA VAL A 521 -3.72 -13.44 3.70
C VAL A 521 -2.65 -14.47 3.31
N ALA A 522 -1.36 -14.13 3.42
CA ALA A 522 -0.26 -15.08 3.24
C ALA A 522 -0.35 -16.24 4.24
N GLY A 523 -0.63 -15.95 5.52
CA GLY A 523 -0.89 -16.96 6.55
C GLY A 523 -2.08 -17.85 6.22
N VAL A 524 -3.21 -17.29 5.76
CA VAL A 524 -4.39 -18.08 5.35
C VAL A 524 -4.08 -18.99 4.15
N ALA A 525 -3.25 -18.53 3.20
CA ALA A 525 -2.75 -19.38 2.13
C ALA A 525 -1.86 -20.52 2.66
N ALA A 526 -1.01 -20.26 3.67
CA ALA A 526 -0.19 -21.30 4.30
C ALA A 526 -1.05 -22.35 5.04
N LEU A 527 -2.13 -21.94 5.72
CA LEU A 527 -3.08 -22.87 6.31
C LEU A 527 -3.69 -23.80 5.25
N TYR A 528 -4.10 -23.27 4.09
CA TYR A 528 -4.59 -24.08 2.98
C TYR A 528 -3.53 -25.06 2.44
N ILE A 529 -2.33 -24.55 2.13
CA ILE A 529 -1.25 -25.36 1.54
C ILE A 529 -0.82 -26.50 2.49
N SER A 530 -0.83 -26.28 3.80
CA SER A 530 -0.51 -27.31 4.79
C SER A 530 -1.51 -28.49 4.85
N VAL A 531 -2.72 -28.31 4.33
CA VAL A 531 -3.78 -29.34 4.29
C VAL A 531 -3.93 -29.97 2.91
N HIS A 532 -3.88 -29.15 1.85
CA HIS A 532 -4.22 -29.57 0.49
C HIS A 532 -3.00 -29.71 -0.44
N GLY A 533 -1.81 -29.32 0.01
CA GLY A 533 -0.60 -29.24 -0.81
C GLY A 533 -0.49 -27.95 -1.62
N GLY A 534 0.72 -27.64 -2.08
CA GLY A 534 1.05 -26.43 -2.82
C GLY A 534 1.45 -26.68 -4.28
N ARG A 535 2.29 -25.81 -4.83
CA ARG A 535 2.92 -25.91 -6.16
C ARG A 535 3.55 -27.29 -6.41
N SER A 536 4.14 -27.90 -5.38
CA SER A 536 4.76 -29.22 -5.40
C SER A 536 3.79 -30.39 -5.64
N VAL A 537 2.49 -30.21 -5.37
CA VAL A 537 1.44 -31.22 -5.55
C VAL A 537 0.61 -30.92 -6.81
N HIS A 538 0.27 -29.65 -7.04
CA HIS A 538 -0.69 -29.24 -8.06
C HIS A 538 -0.06 -28.66 -9.34
N GLY A 539 1.23 -28.30 -9.31
CA GLY A 539 1.96 -27.76 -10.44
C GLY A 539 1.64 -26.29 -10.78
N LYS A 540 1.89 -25.91 -12.04
CA LYS A 540 1.67 -24.55 -12.55
C LYS A 540 0.18 -24.18 -12.54
N GLY A 541 -0.12 -22.90 -12.32
CA GLY A 541 -1.49 -22.39 -12.19
C GLY A 541 -2.17 -22.68 -10.84
N PHE A 542 -1.55 -23.44 -9.93
CA PHE A 542 -2.06 -23.71 -8.57
C PHE A 542 -2.46 -22.42 -7.84
N ALA A 543 -1.55 -21.44 -7.80
CA ALA A 543 -1.79 -20.18 -7.11
C ALA A 543 -3.00 -19.43 -7.67
N LYS A 544 -3.23 -19.44 -9.00
CA LYS A 544 -4.45 -18.83 -9.56
C LYS A 544 -5.73 -19.47 -9.00
N ALA A 545 -5.79 -20.80 -8.89
CA ALA A 545 -6.93 -21.50 -8.32
C ALA A 545 -7.12 -21.17 -6.83
N LEU A 546 -6.04 -21.17 -6.04
CA LEU A 546 -6.08 -20.75 -4.64
C LEU A 546 -6.48 -19.27 -4.48
N HIS A 547 -6.07 -18.39 -5.38
CA HIS A 547 -6.46 -16.98 -5.37
C HIS A 547 -7.95 -16.80 -5.70
N GLN A 548 -8.49 -17.50 -6.71
CA GLN A 548 -9.93 -17.56 -6.97
C GLN A 548 -10.70 -18.04 -5.72
N ARG A 549 -10.20 -19.08 -5.05
CA ARG A 549 -10.77 -19.63 -3.83
C ARG A 549 -10.73 -18.65 -2.65
N ILE A 550 -9.59 -18.00 -2.41
CA ILE A 550 -9.43 -16.93 -1.39
C ILE A 550 -10.40 -15.78 -1.65
N ILE A 551 -10.43 -15.25 -2.87
CA ILE A 551 -11.37 -14.19 -3.28
C ILE A 551 -12.81 -14.63 -3.02
N SER A 552 -13.19 -15.84 -3.45
CA SER A 552 -14.57 -16.32 -3.34
C SER A 552 -15.09 -16.52 -1.91
N SER A 553 -14.18 -16.63 -0.93
CA SER A 553 -14.54 -16.72 0.49
C SER A 553 -15.18 -15.43 1.04
N GLY A 554 -14.88 -14.29 0.40
CA GLY A 554 -15.07 -12.93 0.90
C GLY A 554 -16.47 -12.59 1.39
N THR A 555 -16.55 -12.15 2.64
CA THR A 555 -17.79 -11.74 3.33
C THR A 555 -18.00 -10.24 3.17
N SER A 556 -19.24 -9.82 2.94
CA SER A 556 -19.56 -8.40 2.71
C SER A 556 -19.36 -7.58 4.00
N LEU A 557 -18.73 -6.42 3.86
CA LEU A 557 -18.46 -5.47 4.94
C LEU A 557 -19.42 -4.27 4.78
N PRO A 558 -19.91 -3.65 5.87
CA PRO A 558 -20.70 -2.42 5.76
C PRO A 558 -19.82 -1.25 5.29
N TRP A 559 -20.44 -0.28 4.61
CA TRP A 559 -19.81 1.01 4.31
C TRP A 559 -19.45 1.71 5.61
N SER A 560 -18.24 2.28 5.66
CA SER A 560 -17.76 3.08 6.78
C SER A 560 -17.11 4.35 6.24
N ASP A 561 -17.31 5.45 6.96
CA ASP A 561 -16.59 6.73 6.86
C ASP A 561 -15.46 6.84 7.92
N GLY A 562 -15.27 5.79 8.73
CA GLY A 562 -14.43 5.79 9.94
C GLY A 562 -15.25 5.80 11.24
N THR A 563 -16.57 5.96 11.18
CA THR A 563 -17.46 5.93 12.34
C THR A 563 -18.26 4.62 12.43
N ALA A 564 -18.96 4.44 13.55
CA ALA A 564 -19.91 3.35 13.76
C ALA A 564 -21.24 3.53 12.99
N THR A 565 -21.44 4.64 12.27
CA THR A 565 -22.69 4.96 11.56
C THR A 565 -23.05 3.87 10.56
N ASP A 566 -24.24 3.28 10.68
CA ASP A 566 -24.79 2.40 9.64
C ASP A 566 -25.43 3.24 8.52
N TYR A 567 -24.89 3.11 7.32
CA TYR A 567 -25.38 3.77 6.10
C TYR A 567 -26.38 2.90 5.32
N GLY A 568 -26.58 1.63 5.69
CA GLY A 568 -27.47 0.69 4.99
C GLY A 568 -26.93 0.16 3.66
N PHE A 569 -25.61 0.26 3.43
CA PHE A 569 -24.93 -0.23 2.22
C PHE A 569 -23.70 -1.07 2.57
N SER A 570 -23.40 -2.10 1.76
CA SER A 570 -22.11 -2.78 1.77
C SER A 570 -21.01 -1.90 1.14
N ALA A 571 -19.78 -2.00 1.64
CA ALA A 571 -18.61 -1.35 1.07
C ALA A 571 -18.33 -1.83 -0.38
N PRO A 572 -17.90 -0.96 -1.30
CA PRO A 572 -17.74 -1.30 -2.71
C PRO A 572 -16.54 -2.22 -2.96
N VAL A 573 -16.61 -2.97 -4.06
CA VAL A 573 -15.51 -3.82 -4.54
C VAL A 573 -14.24 -3.01 -4.82
N ALA A 574 -14.40 -1.73 -5.21
CA ALA A 574 -13.29 -0.80 -5.39
C ALA A 574 -12.54 -0.45 -4.08
N GLN A 575 -13.14 -0.68 -2.89
CA GLN A 575 -12.50 -0.43 -1.59
C GLN A 575 -11.97 -1.74 -0.96
N VAL A 576 -12.75 -2.82 -1.01
CA VAL A 576 -12.46 -4.06 -0.25
C VAL A 576 -12.34 -5.33 -1.10
N GLY A 577 -12.36 -5.23 -2.42
CA GLY A 577 -12.41 -6.39 -3.30
C GLY A 577 -13.66 -7.21 -3.03
N ASN A 578 -13.53 -8.52 -2.80
CA ASN A 578 -14.67 -9.34 -2.38
C ASN A 578 -14.99 -9.27 -0.87
N GLY A 579 -14.40 -8.35 -0.11
CA GLY A 579 -14.65 -8.14 1.32
C GLY A 579 -13.77 -9.02 2.23
N LEU A 580 -14.19 -9.21 3.49
CA LEU A 580 -13.36 -9.86 4.51
C LEU A 580 -13.13 -11.35 4.22
N ILE A 581 -11.86 -11.75 4.17
CA ILE A 581 -11.41 -13.13 3.97
C ILE A 581 -11.99 -14.06 5.03
N ASN A 582 -12.44 -15.25 4.61
CA ASN A 582 -12.87 -16.29 5.53
C ASN A 582 -12.01 -17.55 5.38
N ALA A 583 -10.97 -17.65 6.20
CA ALA A 583 -10.01 -18.75 6.22
C ALA A 583 -10.70 -20.11 6.38
N PHE A 584 -11.76 -20.18 7.20
CA PHE A 584 -12.50 -21.43 7.39
C PHE A 584 -13.14 -21.91 6.08
N LYS A 585 -13.77 -21.03 5.29
CA LYS A 585 -14.25 -21.37 3.94
C LYS A 585 -13.09 -21.81 3.04
N VAL A 586 -12.01 -21.03 2.99
CA VAL A 586 -10.83 -21.31 2.16
C VAL A 586 -10.28 -22.72 2.43
N VAL A 587 -10.12 -23.13 3.70
CA VAL A 587 -9.56 -24.45 4.01
C VAL A 587 -10.59 -25.58 4.00
N SER A 588 -11.84 -25.33 4.40
CA SER A 588 -12.82 -26.43 4.67
C SER A 588 -13.82 -26.72 3.56
N TYR A 589 -14.23 -25.74 2.73
CA TYR A 589 -15.33 -25.93 1.79
C TYR A 589 -15.02 -26.93 0.67
N LYS A 590 -16.06 -27.62 0.18
CA LYS A 590 -16.01 -28.62 -0.90
C LYS A 590 -16.51 -28.11 -2.24
N THR A 591 -17.27 -27.02 -2.25
CA THR A 591 -17.52 -26.25 -3.49
C THR A 591 -16.26 -25.47 -3.88
N ASP A 592 -15.92 -25.49 -5.17
CA ASP A 592 -14.94 -24.60 -5.78
C ASP A 592 -15.57 -23.76 -6.90
N LEU A 593 -15.08 -22.54 -7.08
CA LEU A 593 -15.47 -21.61 -8.14
C LEU A 593 -14.26 -21.24 -8.98
N ALA A 594 -14.30 -21.53 -10.29
CA ALA A 594 -13.34 -21.00 -11.26
C ALA A 594 -14.00 -19.90 -12.11
N PHE A 595 -13.42 -18.70 -12.08
CA PHE A 595 -13.98 -17.47 -12.67
C PHE A 595 -12.87 -16.46 -13.00
N GLU A 596 -13.12 -15.57 -13.96
CA GLU A 596 -12.43 -14.28 -14.01
C GLU A 596 -13.25 -13.26 -13.20
N LYS A 597 -12.59 -12.29 -12.56
CA LYS A 597 -13.30 -11.22 -11.81
C LYS A 597 -14.14 -10.39 -12.79
N ILE A 598 -15.38 -10.07 -12.42
CA ILE A 598 -16.37 -9.49 -13.33
C ILE A 598 -16.13 -7.97 -13.47
N ALA A 599 -15.09 -7.60 -14.23
CA ALA A 599 -14.86 -6.24 -14.69
C ALA A 599 -15.76 -5.98 -15.91
N LEU A 600 -16.77 -5.12 -15.75
CA LEU A 600 -17.78 -4.86 -16.78
C LEU A 600 -17.27 -3.93 -17.89
N ASN A 601 -16.33 -3.02 -17.56
CA ASN A 601 -15.68 -2.12 -18.52
C ASN A 601 -16.71 -1.33 -19.37
N ASP A 602 -17.47 -0.43 -18.74
CA ASP A 602 -18.58 0.32 -19.38
C ASP A 602 -18.08 1.48 -20.28
N THR A 603 -17.05 1.18 -21.06
CA THR A 603 -16.63 1.88 -22.28
C THR A 603 -17.36 1.27 -23.49
N HIS A 604 -16.94 1.60 -24.72
CA HIS A 604 -17.45 0.94 -25.92
C HIS A 604 -17.06 -0.55 -26.04
N TYR A 605 -16.31 -1.10 -25.08
CA TYR A 605 -15.94 -2.52 -24.96
C TYR A 605 -16.67 -3.26 -23.81
N PHE A 606 -17.88 -2.82 -23.44
CA PHE A 606 -18.71 -3.43 -22.39
C PHE A 606 -18.77 -4.96 -22.42
N SER A 607 -18.30 -5.59 -21.34
CA SER A 607 -18.26 -7.03 -21.16
C SER A 607 -19.57 -7.54 -20.53
N ARG A 608 -20.43 -8.11 -21.38
CA ARG A 608 -21.82 -8.47 -21.03
C ARG A 608 -22.00 -9.83 -20.35
N TYR A 609 -21.21 -10.83 -20.73
CA TYR A 609 -21.37 -12.23 -20.35
C TYR A 609 -20.13 -12.73 -19.64
N HIS A 610 -20.31 -13.31 -18.45
CA HIS A 610 -19.21 -13.75 -17.58
C HIS A 610 -19.47 -15.17 -17.09
N ASP A 611 -18.55 -16.08 -17.38
CA ASP A 611 -18.69 -17.49 -17.07
C ASP A 611 -18.09 -17.84 -15.69
N VAL A 612 -18.87 -18.56 -14.90
CA VAL A 612 -18.47 -19.11 -13.60
C VAL A 612 -18.63 -20.63 -13.67
N THR A 613 -17.54 -21.37 -13.42
CA THR A 613 -17.60 -22.83 -13.28
C THR A 613 -17.71 -23.18 -11.80
N VAL A 614 -18.77 -23.91 -11.45
CA VAL A 614 -18.96 -24.49 -10.10
C VAL A 614 -18.53 -25.95 -10.14
N THR A 615 -17.77 -26.39 -9.15
CA THR A 615 -17.32 -27.79 -8.98
C THR A 615 -17.69 -28.29 -7.60
N ASN A 616 -18.23 -29.51 -7.51
CA ASN A 616 -18.55 -30.19 -6.26
C ASN A 616 -17.46 -31.22 -5.91
N ASN A 617 -16.51 -30.86 -5.04
CA ASN A 617 -15.48 -31.75 -4.50
C ASN A 617 -15.93 -32.45 -3.19
N GLY A 618 -17.25 -32.54 -2.95
CA GLY A 618 -17.87 -33.24 -1.83
C GLY A 618 -18.14 -34.71 -2.11
N ASP A 619 -18.77 -35.39 -1.14
CA ASP A 619 -19.14 -36.81 -1.15
C ASP A 619 -20.63 -37.07 -1.41
N ALA A 620 -21.45 -36.01 -1.49
CA ALA A 620 -22.88 -36.06 -1.80
C ALA A 620 -23.28 -35.06 -2.92
N ASP A 621 -24.46 -35.27 -3.50
CA ASP A 621 -25.07 -34.39 -4.50
C ASP A 621 -25.43 -33.02 -3.90
N VAL A 622 -24.88 -31.93 -4.45
CA VAL A 622 -25.15 -30.56 -4.01
C VAL A 622 -26.00 -29.81 -5.03
N ALA A 623 -27.11 -29.25 -4.57
CA ALA A 623 -27.98 -28.36 -5.33
C ALA A 623 -27.54 -26.91 -5.13
N TYR A 624 -27.13 -26.27 -6.23
CA TYR A 624 -26.63 -24.91 -6.28
C TYR A 624 -27.66 -23.92 -6.81
N LYS A 625 -27.71 -22.76 -6.15
CA LYS A 625 -28.53 -21.61 -6.51
C LYS A 625 -27.66 -20.36 -6.61
N PHE A 626 -27.96 -19.52 -7.61
CA PHE A 626 -27.31 -18.23 -7.81
C PHE A 626 -28.21 -17.09 -7.34
N SER A 627 -27.61 -16.08 -6.73
CA SER A 627 -28.22 -14.79 -6.39
C SER A 627 -27.19 -13.67 -6.57
N TYR A 628 -27.52 -12.44 -6.19
CA TYR A 628 -26.58 -11.32 -6.23
C TYR A 628 -26.83 -10.33 -5.09
N GLU A 629 -25.78 -9.59 -4.76
CA GLU A 629 -25.75 -8.47 -3.83
C GLU A 629 -25.28 -7.22 -4.61
N ALA A 630 -25.78 -6.03 -4.25
CA ALA A 630 -25.28 -4.76 -4.72
C ALA A 630 -24.64 -4.01 -3.56
N ALA A 631 -23.41 -3.52 -3.76
CA ALA A 631 -22.72 -2.67 -2.81
C ALA A 631 -23.06 -1.19 -3.05
N ALA A 632 -22.52 -0.29 -2.23
CA ALA A 632 -22.57 1.14 -2.49
C ALA A 632 -22.02 1.47 -3.89
N GLY A 633 -22.78 2.23 -4.67
CA GLY A 633 -22.24 3.00 -5.78
C GLY A 633 -21.86 4.40 -5.31
N VAL A 634 -20.92 5.06 -5.99
CA VAL A 634 -20.55 6.45 -5.72
C VAL A 634 -20.26 7.22 -7.01
N GLU A 635 -20.58 8.51 -7.02
CA GLU A 635 -20.22 9.44 -8.10
C GLU A 635 -18.84 10.02 -7.81
N ILE A 636 -17.80 9.59 -8.54
CA ILE A 636 -16.41 9.90 -8.18
C ILE A 636 -15.96 11.29 -8.64
N LEU A 637 -16.56 11.86 -9.70
CA LEU A 637 -16.11 13.12 -10.28
C LEU A 637 -16.88 14.30 -9.68
N GLY A 638 -16.16 15.27 -9.13
CA GLY A 638 -16.70 16.48 -8.50
C GLY A 638 -16.13 17.76 -9.10
N TRP A 639 -16.75 18.89 -8.75
CA TRP A 639 -16.16 20.22 -8.92
C TRP A 639 -15.57 20.67 -7.60
N TYR A 640 -14.31 21.09 -7.60
CA TYR A 640 -13.60 21.55 -6.42
C TYR A 640 -13.30 23.05 -6.55
N PRO A 641 -13.74 23.88 -5.59
CA PRO A 641 -13.47 25.31 -5.62
C PRO A 641 -12.02 25.62 -5.22
N PHE A 642 -11.41 26.62 -5.86
CA PHE A 642 -10.24 27.29 -5.32
C PHE A 642 -10.64 28.51 -4.50
N VAL A 643 -9.67 29.11 -3.82
CA VAL A 643 -9.78 30.47 -3.30
C VAL A 643 -9.64 31.46 -4.47
N GLU A 644 -10.45 32.52 -4.47
CA GLU A 644 -10.29 33.65 -5.41
C GLU A 644 -8.83 34.17 -5.38
N PRO A 645 -8.17 34.41 -6.52
CA PRO A 645 -8.76 34.63 -7.85
C PRO A 645 -8.74 33.40 -8.79
N TRP A 646 -8.54 32.18 -8.28
CA TRP A 646 -8.40 30.99 -9.13
C TRP A 646 -9.77 30.34 -9.41
N ALA A 647 -9.99 29.91 -10.65
CA ALA A 647 -11.23 29.24 -11.05
C ALA A 647 -11.19 27.74 -10.67
N GLY A 648 -12.32 27.22 -10.19
CA GLY A 648 -12.53 25.80 -9.83
C GLY A 648 -12.10 24.79 -10.90
N GLU A 649 -11.81 23.57 -10.48
CA GLU A 649 -11.48 22.44 -11.38
C GLU A 649 -12.44 21.26 -11.19
N LYS A 650 -12.54 20.38 -12.20
CA LYS A 650 -13.06 19.03 -12.00
C LYS A 650 -11.94 18.12 -11.52
N ARG A 651 -12.21 17.28 -10.52
CA ARG A 651 -11.30 16.21 -10.09
C ARG A 651 -12.04 14.99 -9.55
N VAL A 652 -11.31 13.89 -9.36
CA VAL A 652 -11.79 12.76 -8.55
C VAL A 652 -11.90 13.24 -7.09
N LYS A 653 -13.01 12.90 -6.45
CA LYS A 653 -13.33 13.22 -5.06
C LYS A 653 -12.40 12.52 -4.08
N SER A 654 -12.04 13.20 -2.99
CA SER A 654 -11.44 12.56 -1.82
C SER A 654 -12.47 11.68 -1.14
N PHE A 655 -12.03 10.72 -0.32
CA PHE A 655 -12.92 9.82 0.42
C PHE A 655 -13.98 10.57 1.24
N SER A 656 -13.60 11.68 1.87
CA SER A 656 -14.47 12.59 2.63
C SER A 656 -15.55 13.32 1.81
N GLU A 657 -15.48 13.31 0.48
CA GLU A 657 -16.48 13.89 -0.43
C GLU A 657 -17.41 12.82 -1.05
N LEU A 658 -17.17 11.53 -0.77
CA LEU A 658 -17.98 10.43 -1.27
C LEU A 658 -19.20 10.21 -0.39
N THR A 659 -20.35 10.03 -1.02
CA THR A 659 -21.61 9.64 -0.36
C THR A 659 -22.10 8.34 -0.96
N PRO A 660 -22.36 7.28 -0.18
CA PRO A 660 -22.87 6.01 -0.72
C PRO A 660 -24.25 6.21 -1.35
N LYS A 661 -24.46 5.62 -2.53
CA LYS A 661 -25.68 5.70 -3.33
C LYS A 661 -26.12 4.31 -3.77
N SER A 662 -27.43 4.13 -3.94
CA SER A 662 -27.97 2.94 -4.61
C SER A 662 -27.84 3.11 -6.13
N LEU A 663 -26.91 2.37 -6.74
CA LEU A 663 -26.73 2.28 -8.20
C LEU A 663 -26.90 0.82 -8.67
N PRO A 664 -28.11 0.24 -8.58
CA PRO A 664 -28.34 -1.17 -8.86
C PRO A 664 -28.32 -1.46 -10.37
N VAL A 665 -27.55 -2.47 -10.78
CA VAL A 665 -27.68 -3.12 -12.10
C VAL A 665 -28.54 -4.38 -11.99
N ALA A 666 -29.29 -4.69 -13.07
CA ALA A 666 -30.04 -5.93 -13.15
C ALA A 666 -29.10 -7.10 -13.50
N VAL A 667 -29.01 -8.12 -12.65
CA VAL A 667 -28.14 -9.28 -12.88
C VAL A 667 -29.00 -10.48 -13.30
N SER A 668 -28.74 -11.03 -14.49
CA SER A 668 -29.40 -12.24 -14.97
C SER A 668 -28.56 -13.46 -14.59
N VAL A 669 -29.03 -14.18 -13.56
CA VAL A 669 -28.40 -15.40 -13.03
C VAL A 669 -28.93 -16.68 -13.73
N PRO A 670 -28.15 -17.78 -13.74
CA PRO A 670 -28.60 -19.08 -14.25
C PRO A 670 -29.71 -19.69 -13.38
N ARG A 671 -30.44 -20.66 -13.94
CA ARG A 671 -31.38 -21.51 -13.17
C ARG A 671 -30.61 -22.49 -12.28
N ASP A 672 -31.16 -22.74 -11.09
CA ASP A 672 -30.72 -23.72 -10.10
C ASP A 672 -30.40 -25.10 -10.72
N PHE A 673 -29.40 -25.79 -10.19
CA PHE A 673 -28.94 -27.10 -10.69
C PHE A 673 -28.24 -27.94 -9.62
N THR A 674 -28.22 -29.26 -9.80
CA THR A 674 -27.50 -30.20 -8.93
C THR A 674 -26.22 -30.68 -9.61
N LEU A 675 -25.13 -30.85 -8.84
CA LEU A 675 -23.90 -31.55 -9.25
C LEU A 675 -23.62 -32.72 -8.30
N LYS A 676 -23.29 -33.88 -8.85
CA LYS A 676 -22.80 -35.03 -8.08
C LYS A 676 -21.34 -34.81 -7.62
N PRO A 677 -20.80 -35.65 -6.70
CA PRO A 677 -19.37 -35.71 -6.41
C PRO A 677 -18.49 -35.74 -7.66
N GLY A 678 -17.55 -34.80 -7.76
CA GLY A 678 -16.63 -34.63 -8.89
C GLY A 678 -17.24 -33.98 -10.15
N GLU A 679 -18.55 -33.74 -10.20
CA GLU A 679 -19.14 -33.02 -11.34
C GLU A 679 -18.82 -31.52 -11.28
N SER A 680 -18.66 -30.92 -12.46
CA SER A 680 -18.39 -29.50 -12.66
C SER A 680 -19.30 -28.94 -13.74
N LYS A 681 -19.72 -27.68 -13.61
CA LYS A 681 -20.60 -27.02 -14.59
C LYS A 681 -20.30 -25.53 -14.71
N THR A 682 -19.96 -25.11 -15.92
CA THR A 682 -19.91 -23.70 -16.33
C THR A 682 -21.31 -23.14 -16.52
N VAL A 683 -21.56 -21.95 -15.99
CA VAL A 683 -22.79 -21.17 -16.18
C VAL A 683 -22.46 -19.71 -16.40
N SER A 684 -23.20 -19.05 -17.29
CA SER A 684 -22.96 -17.65 -17.65
C SER A 684 -23.88 -16.70 -16.89
N VAL A 685 -23.33 -15.60 -16.40
CA VAL A 685 -24.04 -14.48 -15.76
C VAL A 685 -24.06 -13.30 -16.74
N ASN A 686 -25.22 -12.67 -16.91
CA ASN A 686 -25.42 -11.57 -17.86
C ASN A 686 -25.72 -10.25 -17.15
N PHE A 687 -25.04 -9.18 -17.56
CA PHE A 687 -25.32 -7.79 -17.16
C PHE A 687 -25.78 -6.98 -18.39
N PRO A 688 -26.89 -6.22 -18.34
CA PRO A 688 -27.20 -5.22 -19.36
C PRO A 688 -26.27 -4.00 -19.21
N ASN A 689 -26.03 -3.27 -20.31
CA ASN A 689 -25.24 -2.04 -20.27
C ASN A 689 -25.97 -0.98 -19.39
N PRO A 690 -25.30 -0.37 -18.39
CA PRO A 690 -25.88 0.64 -17.51
C PRO A 690 -26.24 1.98 -18.17
N ASP A 691 -25.77 2.28 -19.39
CA ASP A 691 -26.02 3.55 -20.11
C ASP A 691 -27.52 3.94 -20.17
N THR A 692 -28.41 2.93 -20.22
CA THR A 692 -29.87 3.15 -20.28
C THR A 692 -30.53 3.50 -18.93
N LEU A 693 -29.79 3.47 -17.81
CA LEU A 693 -30.32 3.66 -16.46
C LEU A 693 -30.47 5.15 -16.07
N GLY A 694 -30.06 6.08 -16.92
CA GLY A 694 -30.25 7.53 -16.71
C GLY A 694 -29.39 8.13 -15.59
N TRP A 695 -28.31 7.45 -15.21
CA TRP A 695 -27.36 7.94 -14.20
C TRP A 695 -26.58 9.17 -14.67
N ASN A 696 -26.02 9.91 -13.71
CA ASN A 696 -25.22 11.11 -13.97
C ASN A 696 -23.81 10.76 -14.48
N SER A 697 -23.68 10.37 -15.75
CA SER A 697 -22.39 10.06 -16.40
C SER A 697 -21.35 11.19 -16.28
N SER A 698 -21.79 12.44 -16.24
CA SER A 698 -20.93 13.63 -16.03
C SER A 698 -20.29 13.72 -14.63
N ALA A 699 -20.67 12.83 -13.72
CA ALA A 699 -20.08 12.65 -12.39
C ALA A 699 -19.35 11.28 -12.21
N LEU A 700 -19.17 10.52 -13.31
CA LEU A 700 -18.50 9.20 -13.35
C LEU A 700 -18.96 8.25 -12.21
N PRO A 701 -20.15 7.65 -12.32
CA PRO A 701 -20.63 6.70 -11.33
C PRO A 701 -19.85 5.38 -11.42
N ILE A 702 -19.26 4.97 -10.30
CA ILE A 702 -18.83 3.58 -10.09
C ILE A 702 -19.92 2.81 -9.35
N TYR A 703 -20.09 1.54 -9.70
CA TYR A 703 -21.01 0.61 -9.04
C TYR A 703 -20.36 -0.77 -8.94
N SER A 704 -20.78 -1.56 -7.95
CA SER A 704 -20.19 -2.86 -7.70
C SER A 704 -21.09 -3.76 -6.85
N GLY A 705 -20.69 -5.01 -6.68
CA GLY A 705 -21.37 -5.96 -5.82
C GLY A 705 -20.84 -7.37 -6.04
N LYS A 706 -21.67 -8.36 -5.75
CA LYS A 706 -21.29 -9.78 -5.79
C LYS A 706 -22.34 -10.63 -6.50
N VAL A 707 -21.90 -11.61 -7.28
CA VAL A 707 -22.73 -12.77 -7.63
C VAL A 707 -22.49 -13.82 -6.55
N ILE A 708 -23.55 -14.33 -5.93
CA ILE A 708 -23.47 -15.29 -4.82
C ILE A 708 -23.86 -16.68 -5.32
N VAL A 709 -23.07 -17.69 -4.95
CA VAL A 709 -23.34 -19.11 -5.22
C VAL A 709 -23.56 -19.79 -3.88
N SER A 710 -24.76 -20.33 -3.66
CA SER A 710 -25.13 -21.05 -2.42
C SER A 710 -25.47 -22.50 -2.73
N GLY A 711 -24.88 -23.45 -1.99
CA GLY A 711 -25.24 -24.86 -2.02
C GLY A 711 -26.22 -25.24 -0.91
N ASN A 712 -27.06 -26.25 -1.14
CA ASN A 712 -27.93 -26.84 -0.11
C ASN A 712 -27.16 -27.58 1.01
N ASN A 713 -25.84 -27.76 0.85
CA ASN A 713 -24.91 -28.21 1.89
C ASN A 713 -24.55 -27.11 2.91
N GLY A 714 -25.05 -25.87 2.74
CA GLY A 714 -24.77 -24.73 3.62
C GLY A 714 -23.53 -23.93 3.24
N GLU A 715 -22.88 -24.25 2.12
CA GLU A 715 -21.72 -23.50 1.63
C GLU A 715 -22.17 -22.27 0.82
N GLN A 716 -21.53 -21.13 1.07
CA GLN A 716 -21.77 -19.89 0.31
C GLN A 716 -20.46 -19.19 -0.07
N LEU A 717 -20.23 -19.11 -1.38
CA LEU A 717 -19.12 -18.42 -2.04
C LEU A 717 -19.66 -17.32 -2.96
N SER A 718 -18.78 -16.44 -3.45
CA SER A 718 -19.19 -15.34 -4.32
C SER A 718 -18.12 -14.93 -5.34
N VAL A 719 -18.53 -14.16 -6.36
CA VAL A 719 -17.68 -13.57 -7.40
C VAL A 719 -17.93 -12.06 -7.44
N PRO A 720 -16.92 -11.19 -7.27
CA PRO A 720 -17.10 -9.75 -7.28
C PRO A 720 -17.33 -9.21 -8.70
N TYR A 721 -18.18 -8.19 -8.83
CA TYR A 721 -18.38 -7.40 -10.05
C TYR A 721 -18.19 -5.89 -9.83
N PHE A 722 -17.75 -5.19 -10.88
CA PHE A 722 -17.41 -3.77 -10.87
C PHE A 722 -17.66 -3.13 -12.25
N GLY A 723 -18.18 -1.91 -12.26
CA GLY A 723 -18.34 -1.07 -13.45
C GLY A 723 -18.13 0.42 -13.17
N GLU A 724 -17.89 1.16 -14.25
CA GLU A 724 -17.73 2.62 -14.31
C GLU A 724 -18.17 3.14 -15.69
N CYS A 725 -19.11 4.08 -15.70
CA CYS A 725 -19.62 4.70 -16.93
C CYS A 725 -18.68 5.80 -17.47
N LEU A 726 -17.58 5.41 -18.11
CA LEU A 726 -16.47 6.28 -18.54
C LEU A 726 -16.73 7.11 -19.83
N THR A 727 -17.99 7.29 -20.21
CA THR A 727 -18.41 7.79 -21.53
C THR A 727 -18.06 9.27 -21.81
N SER A 728 -17.62 10.03 -20.81
CA SER A 728 -16.99 11.35 -20.99
C SER A 728 -15.62 11.40 -20.29
N VAL A 729 -14.59 10.90 -20.96
CA VAL A 729 -13.22 10.79 -20.44
C VAL A 729 -12.71 12.12 -19.85
N ALA A 730 -12.24 12.07 -18.60
CA ALA A 730 -11.66 13.22 -17.93
C ALA A 730 -10.37 13.67 -18.64
N LYS A 731 -10.35 14.93 -19.08
CA LYS A 731 -9.16 15.54 -19.67
C LYS A 731 -8.04 15.68 -18.62
N PRO A 732 -6.82 15.21 -18.88
CA PRO A 732 -5.66 15.56 -18.07
C PRO A 732 -5.45 17.08 -18.02
N GLY A 733 -5.47 17.66 -16.82
CA GLY A 733 -5.20 19.08 -16.62
C GLY A 733 -3.72 19.38 -16.80
N LEU A 734 -3.38 20.39 -17.59
CA LEU A 734 -2.00 20.84 -17.79
C LEU A 734 -1.95 22.34 -17.53
N ALA A 735 -1.16 22.74 -16.52
CA ALA A 735 -1.19 24.08 -15.95
C ALA A 735 0.23 24.61 -15.74
N ALA A 736 0.92 24.98 -16.83
CA ALA A 736 2.26 25.57 -16.71
C ALA A 736 2.17 27.04 -16.27
N THR A 737 2.83 27.37 -15.16
CA THR A 737 2.89 28.73 -14.61
C THR A 737 4.10 29.54 -15.09
N ASN A 738 5.13 28.90 -15.69
CA ASN A 738 6.36 29.61 -16.12
C ASN A 738 6.50 29.73 -17.66
N LEU A 739 6.20 28.68 -18.44
CA LEU A 739 6.22 28.72 -19.93
C LEU A 739 5.20 29.67 -20.59
N THR A 740 4.34 30.30 -19.79
CA THR A 740 3.37 31.34 -20.19
C THR A 740 3.82 32.74 -19.78
N ILE A 741 4.88 32.86 -18.97
CA ILE A 741 5.42 34.12 -18.43
C ILE A 741 6.76 34.44 -19.09
N SER A 742 7.67 33.47 -19.21
CA SER A 742 8.88 33.59 -20.03
C SER A 742 8.78 32.75 -21.31
N SER A 743 9.52 33.18 -22.32
CA SER A 743 9.83 32.44 -23.55
C SER A 743 11.31 32.50 -23.91
N VAL A 744 12.16 32.97 -23.00
CA VAL A 744 13.62 33.07 -23.18
C VAL A 744 14.28 32.41 -21.98
N TYR A 745 15.26 31.54 -22.23
CA TYR A 745 15.93 30.76 -21.19
C TYR A 745 17.45 30.71 -21.41
N SER A 746 18.20 31.04 -20.36
CA SER A 746 19.66 30.95 -20.29
C SER A 746 20.16 29.65 -19.66
N PHE A 747 19.29 28.87 -19.01
CA PHE A 747 19.63 27.70 -18.19
C PHE A 747 20.60 28.02 -17.04
N ASN A 748 20.43 29.20 -16.43
CA ASN A 748 21.14 29.52 -15.18
C ASN A 748 20.60 28.64 -14.04
N LEU A 749 21.52 28.03 -13.28
CA LEU A 749 21.23 27.14 -12.15
C LEU A 749 21.59 27.76 -10.79
N ASP A 750 22.04 29.02 -10.75
CA ASP A 750 22.22 29.74 -9.48
C ASP A 750 20.89 29.84 -8.72
N ARG A 751 20.89 29.44 -7.45
CA ARG A 751 19.67 29.31 -6.63
C ARG A 751 18.85 30.61 -6.45
N PHE A 752 19.46 31.78 -6.68
CA PHE A 752 18.79 33.08 -6.58
C PHE A 752 18.40 33.66 -7.94
N ASN A 753 18.92 33.12 -9.04
CA ASN A 753 18.76 33.63 -10.40
C ASN A 753 18.40 32.51 -11.39
N ALA A 754 17.71 31.47 -10.90
CA ALA A 754 17.36 30.27 -11.64
C ALA A 754 16.46 30.58 -12.84
N ASP A 755 16.89 30.15 -14.03
CA ASP A 755 16.26 30.48 -15.31
C ASP A 755 16.16 29.25 -16.22
N PHE A 756 15.15 28.41 -15.95
CA PHE A 756 14.87 27.21 -16.72
C PHE A 756 13.36 26.89 -16.79
N PRO A 757 12.91 26.16 -17.83
CA PRO A 757 11.55 25.66 -17.94
C PRO A 757 11.10 24.74 -16.78
N ILE A 758 9.94 25.07 -16.22
CA ILE A 758 9.21 24.24 -15.26
C ILE A 758 7.82 23.92 -15.83
N ILE A 759 7.42 22.65 -15.75
CA ILE A 759 6.07 22.16 -16.07
C ILE A 759 5.40 21.65 -14.80
N TYR A 760 4.11 21.97 -14.66
CA TYR A 760 3.20 21.32 -13.71
C TYR A 760 2.09 20.58 -14.47
N SER A 761 1.96 19.28 -14.20
CA SER A 761 0.97 18.38 -14.82
C SER A 761 -0.01 17.82 -13.78
N LYS A 762 -1.31 17.93 -14.05
CA LYS A 762 -2.39 17.63 -13.11
C LYS A 762 -3.38 16.61 -13.69
N LEU A 763 -2.99 15.35 -13.56
CA LEU A 763 -3.71 14.18 -14.02
C LEU A 763 -4.95 13.91 -13.15
N ILE A 764 -6.15 14.08 -13.72
CA ILE A 764 -7.42 13.64 -13.10
C ILE A 764 -7.53 12.10 -13.13
N TRP A 765 -7.06 11.49 -14.23
CA TRP A 765 -6.91 10.05 -14.42
C TRP A 765 -5.45 9.71 -14.72
N GLY A 766 -5.00 8.50 -14.41
CA GLY A 766 -3.66 8.05 -14.80
C GLY A 766 -3.46 8.13 -16.31
N SER A 767 -2.20 8.26 -16.76
CA SER A 767 -1.84 8.26 -18.18
C SER A 767 -0.81 7.17 -18.46
N LYS A 768 -1.13 6.22 -19.37
CA LYS A 768 -0.21 5.16 -19.83
C LYS A 768 1.11 5.72 -20.36
N GLU A 769 1.08 6.92 -20.94
CA GLU A 769 2.26 7.55 -21.50
C GLU A 769 2.18 9.08 -21.38
N VAL A 770 3.24 9.69 -20.87
CA VAL A 770 3.45 11.14 -20.77
C VAL A 770 4.80 11.45 -21.40
N ARG A 771 4.89 12.51 -22.19
CA ARG A 771 6.13 12.91 -22.88
C ARG A 771 6.32 14.44 -22.75
N TRP A 772 7.53 14.97 -22.98
CA TRP A 772 7.77 16.42 -23.11
C TRP A 772 8.43 16.76 -24.46
N SER A 773 7.87 17.78 -25.13
CA SER A 773 8.22 18.30 -26.46
C SER A 773 8.87 19.67 -26.48
N THR A 774 9.47 19.96 -27.63
CA THR A 774 9.26 21.23 -28.34
C THR A 774 8.64 21.16 -29.77
N THR A 775 7.31 20.95 -29.90
CA THR A 775 6.34 21.79 -30.69
C THR A 775 4.88 21.44 -30.43
N LEU A 776 4.06 22.49 -30.24
CA LEU A 776 2.62 22.62 -30.47
C LEU A 776 1.99 21.48 -31.31
N THR A 777 1.64 20.38 -30.62
CA THR A 777 1.00 19.13 -31.13
C THR A 777 1.90 18.29 -32.09
N PRO A 778 2.73 17.26 -31.72
CA PRO A 778 2.84 16.50 -30.47
C PRO A 778 4.20 16.54 -29.68
N GLN A 779 5.01 15.46 -29.49
CA GLN A 779 5.83 15.33 -28.25
C GLN A 779 7.35 15.05 -28.18
N GLN A 780 8.13 15.96 -28.71
CA GLN A 780 9.59 15.89 -28.74
C GLN A 780 10.21 17.24 -29.12
N ILE A 781 11.49 17.51 -28.85
CA ILE A 781 12.13 18.78 -29.25
C ILE A 781 12.21 18.82 -30.78
N TYR A 782 11.63 19.84 -31.43
CA TYR A 782 11.56 19.94 -32.89
C TYR A 782 12.21 21.24 -33.43
N GLU A 783 12.52 21.19 -34.73
CA GLU A 783 12.93 22.33 -35.57
C GLU A 783 11.81 23.39 -35.75
N PRO A 784 12.14 24.65 -36.06
CA PRO A 784 11.16 25.71 -36.32
C PRO A 784 10.17 25.41 -37.46
N GLY A 785 8.89 25.73 -37.26
CA GLY A 785 7.84 25.64 -38.30
C GLY A 785 7.17 24.28 -38.43
N TRP A 786 7.51 23.34 -37.55
CA TRP A 786 6.98 21.99 -37.48
C TRP A 786 5.46 21.93 -37.11
N THR A 787 4.69 20.91 -37.56
CA THR A 787 3.22 20.80 -37.34
C THR A 787 2.65 19.37 -37.15
N GLU A 788 1.51 19.22 -36.45
CA GLU A 788 0.77 17.95 -36.14
C GLU A 788 0.40 17.05 -37.34
N ARG A 789 0.70 17.49 -38.57
CA ARG A 789 0.62 16.64 -39.78
C ARG A 789 1.88 15.77 -39.98
N GLN A 790 2.90 15.97 -39.16
CA GLN A 790 4.23 15.36 -39.27
C GLN A 790 4.54 14.36 -38.13
N TRP A 791 3.54 14.01 -37.31
CA TRP A 791 3.68 13.02 -36.24
C TRP A 791 3.88 11.60 -36.77
N GLU A 792 4.72 10.84 -36.07
CA GLU A 792 5.00 9.42 -36.29
C GLU A 792 5.21 8.76 -34.92
N TYR A 793 4.88 7.47 -34.74
CA TYR A 793 5.06 6.80 -33.44
C TYR A 793 5.51 5.33 -33.58
N PRO A 794 6.53 4.88 -32.80
CA PRO A 794 7.37 5.67 -31.92
C PRO A 794 8.29 6.58 -32.74
N PRO A 795 8.45 7.86 -32.35
CA PRO A 795 9.19 8.81 -33.15
C PRO A 795 10.72 8.73 -32.97
N VAL A 796 11.49 9.11 -33.99
CA VAL A 796 12.93 8.81 -34.09
C VAL A 796 13.80 10.06 -34.33
N PRO A 797 14.84 10.36 -33.50
CA PRO A 797 15.66 11.56 -33.65
C PRO A 797 16.26 11.71 -35.06
N GLY A 798 16.33 12.94 -35.56
CA GLY A 798 16.74 13.27 -36.92
C GLY A 798 15.65 13.07 -37.99
N LYS A 799 14.42 12.65 -37.65
CA LYS A 799 13.32 12.48 -38.60
C LYS A 799 12.18 13.45 -38.36
N ASN A 800 11.50 13.84 -39.44
CA ASN A 800 10.32 14.72 -39.41
C ASN A 800 10.53 15.99 -38.57
N GLY A 801 11.76 16.52 -38.51
CA GLY A 801 12.15 17.69 -37.69
C GLY A 801 12.44 17.43 -36.21
N TYR A 802 12.47 16.18 -35.75
CA TYR A 802 12.75 15.79 -34.36
C TYR A 802 14.24 15.84 -34.01
N ILE A 803 14.58 16.53 -32.91
CA ILE A 803 15.92 16.71 -32.36
C ILE A 803 16.21 15.68 -31.24
N GLY A 804 15.42 15.65 -30.17
CA GLY A 804 15.61 14.74 -29.03
C GLY A 804 14.50 14.86 -27.96
N PRO A 805 14.27 13.88 -27.08
CA PRO A 805 13.33 14.05 -25.97
C PRO A 805 13.96 14.97 -24.93
N ALA A 806 13.15 15.72 -24.17
CA ALA A 806 13.65 16.41 -22.98
C ALA A 806 14.00 15.39 -21.88
N THR A 807 14.82 15.81 -20.92
CA THR A 807 14.93 15.15 -19.61
C THR A 807 14.12 15.92 -18.56
N SER A 808 14.04 15.38 -17.34
CA SER A 808 13.75 16.16 -16.13
C SER A 808 14.75 15.80 -15.05
N HIS A 809 15.10 16.76 -14.20
CA HIS A 809 15.86 16.49 -12.98
C HIS A 809 15.05 15.59 -12.02
N VAL A 810 15.72 14.78 -11.20
CA VAL A 810 15.03 13.81 -10.31
C VAL A 810 14.40 14.43 -9.07
N VAL A 811 14.93 15.54 -8.54
CA VAL A 811 14.36 16.18 -7.32
C VAL A 811 13.23 17.18 -7.62
N ALA A 812 12.82 17.31 -8.88
CA ALA A 812 11.73 18.20 -9.28
C ALA A 812 10.41 17.82 -8.56
N GLY A 813 9.85 18.76 -7.80
CA GLY A 813 8.66 18.53 -6.96
C GLY A 813 8.93 17.85 -5.61
N SER A 814 10.16 17.44 -5.32
CA SER A 814 10.58 16.91 -4.00
C SER A 814 11.33 17.94 -3.14
N VAL A 815 11.79 19.04 -3.75
CA VAL A 815 12.46 20.17 -3.07
C VAL A 815 11.98 21.50 -3.65
N SER A 816 12.04 22.57 -2.85
CA SER A 816 11.46 23.87 -3.22
C SER A 816 12.31 24.74 -4.14
N TYR A 817 13.60 24.43 -4.30
CA TYR A 817 14.51 25.07 -5.26
C TYR A 817 15.69 24.15 -5.57
N PHE A 818 16.27 24.29 -6.77
CA PHE A 818 17.51 23.59 -7.11
C PHE A 818 18.70 24.25 -6.42
N ASN A 819 19.54 23.45 -5.73
CA ASN A 819 20.79 23.91 -5.16
C ASN A 819 22.00 23.22 -5.85
N PRO A 820 22.76 23.92 -6.71
CA PRO A 820 23.90 23.34 -7.43
C PRO A 820 25.07 22.93 -6.51
N ASP A 821 25.06 23.36 -5.24
CA ASP A 821 26.06 22.97 -4.25
C ASP A 821 25.71 21.64 -3.54
N LEU A 822 24.52 21.05 -3.80
CA LEU A 822 24.05 19.77 -3.24
C LEU A 822 23.68 18.71 -4.29
N TYR A 823 23.18 19.15 -5.46
CA TYR A 823 22.63 18.25 -6.49
C TYR A 823 23.41 18.36 -7.80
N ASP A 824 23.83 17.23 -8.38
CA ASP A 824 24.40 17.21 -9.74
C ASP A 824 23.27 17.49 -10.77
N PRO A 825 23.37 18.56 -11.60
CA PRO A 825 22.35 18.88 -12.59
C PRO A 825 22.21 17.83 -13.69
N ASP A 826 23.18 16.93 -13.86
CA ASP A 826 23.10 15.82 -14.81
C ASP A 826 22.25 14.64 -14.31
N ASP A 827 21.93 14.57 -13.01
CA ASP A 827 21.17 13.47 -12.40
C ASP A 827 19.67 13.58 -12.74
N THR A 828 19.36 13.04 -13.91
CA THR A 828 18.13 13.29 -14.66
C THR A 828 17.50 11.97 -15.12
N TRP A 829 16.25 12.03 -15.54
CA TRP A 829 15.54 10.93 -16.21
C TRP A 829 14.90 11.43 -17.50
N THR A 830 14.61 10.52 -18.43
CA THR A 830 14.30 10.85 -19.82
C THR A 830 12.89 10.39 -20.24
N TYR A 831 12.18 11.22 -21.01
CA TYR A 831 10.86 10.85 -21.55
C TYR A 831 10.93 9.78 -22.68
N PRO A 832 9.88 8.97 -22.90
CA PRO A 832 8.58 8.96 -22.22
C PRO A 832 8.63 8.53 -20.75
N LYS A 833 7.76 9.09 -19.91
CA LYS A 833 7.36 8.45 -18.63
C LYS A 833 6.11 7.63 -18.91
N VAL A 834 6.14 6.35 -18.54
CA VAL A 834 5.02 5.41 -18.74
C VAL A 834 4.30 5.13 -17.43
N ASP A 835 3.07 4.62 -17.52
CA ASP A 835 2.24 4.19 -16.38
C ASP A 835 2.18 5.23 -15.23
N LEU A 836 1.90 6.50 -15.57
CA LEU A 836 1.84 7.59 -14.59
C LEU A 836 0.48 7.64 -13.87
N TYR A 837 0.49 7.82 -12.55
CA TYR A 837 -0.71 7.84 -11.70
C TYR A 837 -1.37 9.23 -11.63
N ARG A 838 -2.68 9.27 -11.34
CA ARG A 838 -3.45 10.52 -11.13
C ARG A 838 -2.94 11.28 -9.92
N ASN A 839 -2.97 12.60 -9.96
CA ASN A 839 -2.48 13.44 -8.87
C ASN A 839 -3.36 14.68 -8.59
N ALA A 840 -4.47 14.87 -9.30
CA ALA A 840 -5.43 15.95 -9.04
C ALA A 840 -6.24 15.69 -7.74
N GLN A 841 -5.58 15.70 -6.59
CA GLN A 841 -6.20 15.50 -5.26
C GLN A 841 -6.52 16.84 -4.57
N THR A 842 -5.56 17.77 -4.56
CA THR A 842 -5.70 19.09 -3.90
C THR A 842 -5.31 20.23 -4.86
N GLN A 843 -5.34 21.48 -4.39
CA GLN A 843 -4.85 22.64 -5.16
C GLN A 843 -3.35 22.52 -5.47
N ALA A 844 -2.55 22.10 -4.47
CA ALA A 844 -1.08 21.99 -4.55
C ALA A 844 -0.57 20.66 -5.13
N SER A 845 -1.45 19.70 -5.44
CA SER A 845 -1.04 18.41 -5.97
C SER A 845 -0.80 18.47 -7.47
N TYR A 846 0.47 18.41 -7.87
CA TYR A 846 0.93 18.41 -9.27
C TYR A 846 2.15 17.50 -9.47
N HIS A 847 2.41 17.13 -10.73
CA HIS A 847 3.64 16.45 -11.15
C HIS A 847 4.53 17.56 -11.71
N GLU A 848 5.58 17.91 -10.98
CA GLU A 848 6.51 18.97 -11.34
C GLU A 848 7.70 18.39 -12.10
N PHE A 849 8.12 19.10 -13.15
CA PHE A 849 9.24 18.67 -14.00
C PHE A 849 10.15 19.87 -14.31
N TRP A 850 11.45 19.73 -14.05
CA TRP A 850 12.47 20.77 -14.28
C TRP A 850 13.40 20.33 -15.39
N TRP A 851 13.49 21.10 -16.47
CA TRP A 851 14.35 20.76 -17.62
C TRP A 851 15.48 21.78 -17.78
N PHE A 852 16.71 21.34 -17.53
CA PHE A 852 17.93 22.18 -17.62
C PHE A 852 18.54 22.21 -19.03
N GLY A 853 17.80 21.85 -20.08
CA GLY A 853 18.31 21.87 -21.46
C GLY A 853 18.96 20.56 -21.94
N LYS A 854 19.23 19.60 -21.04
CA LYS A 854 19.76 18.27 -21.39
C LYS A 854 18.74 17.45 -22.20
N LEU A 855 19.19 16.79 -23.25
CA LEU A 855 18.40 15.96 -24.14
C LEU A 855 18.57 14.49 -23.79
N GLY A 856 17.59 13.67 -24.18
CA GLY A 856 17.55 12.23 -23.96
C GLY A 856 18.53 11.38 -24.76
N ASN A 857 19.65 11.98 -25.17
CA ASN A 857 20.85 11.39 -25.76
C ASN A 857 22.14 11.87 -25.05
N GLY A 858 22.02 12.54 -23.91
CA GLY A 858 23.10 13.10 -23.12
C GLY A 858 23.57 14.51 -23.53
N SER A 859 23.26 14.98 -24.74
CA SER A 859 23.68 16.32 -25.21
C SER A 859 22.83 17.46 -24.62
N GLN A 860 23.39 18.67 -24.49
CA GLN A 860 22.61 19.87 -24.20
C GLN A 860 22.00 20.46 -25.48
N ILE A 861 20.80 21.02 -25.41
CA ILE A 861 20.18 21.77 -26.51
C ILE A 861 21.06 22.95 -26.95
N GLU A 862 21.14 23.20 -28.26
CA GLU A 862 21.90 24.33 -28.81
C GLU A 862 21.20 25.69 -28.62
N LEU A 863 21.95 26.76 -28.87
CA LEU A 863 21.41 28.12 -28.89
C LEU A 863 20.55 28.33 -30.14
N GLY A 864 19.33 28.84 -29.97
CA GLY A 864 18.39 29.00 -31.08
C GLY A 864 16.94 29.13 -30.63
N ASN A 865 16.02 29.09 -31.59
CA ASN A 865 14.59 29.16 -31.33
C ASN A 865 13.95 27.77 -31.50
N TYR A 866 13.29 27.29 -30.46
CA TYR A 866 12.55 26.02 -30.39
C TYR A 866 11.11 26.34 -29.96
N THR A 867 10.18 25.39 -29.82
CA THR A 867 8.74 25.77 -29.68
C THR A 867 8.04 24.77 -28.76
N MET A 868 7.52 25.00 -27.55
CA MET A 868 7.22 23.88 -26.60
C MET A 868 5.87 23.10 -26.77
N ARG A 869 5.78 21.84 -26.27
CA ARG A 869 4.50 21.12 -25.94
C ARG A 869 4.66 20.13 -24.77
N PHE A 870 3.67 20.08 -23.89
CA PHE A 870 3.51 19.02 -22.89
C PHE A 870 2.15 18.30 -23.06
N ALA A 871 2.07 16.99 -22.79
CA ALA A 871 0.88 16.19 -23.11
C ALA A 871 0.95 14.77 -22.54
N THR A 872 -0.21 14.14 -22.61
CA THR A 872 -0.58 12.91 -21.92
C THR A 872 -1.44 12.09 -22.87
N LEU A 873 -1.21 10.78 -22.97
CA LEU A 873 -2.09 9.89 -23.70
C LEU A 873 -3.45 9.85 -22.98
N LYS A 874 -4.55 10.09 -23.70
CA LYS A 874 -5.88 10.01 -23.08
C LYS A 874 -6.14 8.56 -22.61
N PRO A 875 -6.91 8.35 -21.54
CA PRO A 875 -7.38 7.02 -21.15
C PRO A 875 -7.90 6.23 -22.36
N PHE A 876 -7.40 5.01 -22.53
CA PHE A 876 -7.69 4.09 -23.66
C PHE A 876 -7.33 4.62 -25.07
N GLY A 877 -6.59 5.72 -25.17
CA GLY A 877 -6.16 6.32 -26.42
C GLY A 877 -5.09 5.52 -27.17
N ASN A 878 -5.14 5.57 -28.50
CA ASN A 878 -4.11 4.99 -29.37
C ASN A 878 -2.94 5.98 -29.55
N PRO A 879 -1.71 5.67 -29.08
CA PRO A 879 -0.59 6.62 -29.15
C PRO A 879 -0.17 6.99 -30.60
N ARG A 880 -0.47 6.14 -31.58
CA ARG A 880 -0.22 6.40 -33.01
C ARG A 880 -1.19 7.43 -33.62
N ALA A 881 -2.24 7.83 -32.92
CA ALA A 881 -3.21 8.82 -33.37
C ALA A 881 -2.97 10.15 -32.64
N ALA A 882 -2.65 11.22 -33.39
CA ALA A 882 -2.32 12.53 -32.84
C ALA A 882 -3.42 13.13 -31.93
N ASP A 883 -4.67 12.95 -32.31
CA ASP A 883 -5.86 13.42 -31.60
C ASP A 883 -6.17 12.65 -30.31
N ASN A 884 -5.54 11.49 -30.09
CA ASN A 884 -5.70 10.67 -28.88
C ASN A 884 -4.84 11.16 -27.70
N TRP A 885 -4.04 12.21 -27.89
CA TRP A 885 -3.30 12.91 -26.83
C TRP A 885 -4.06 14.16 -26.36
N ASP A 886 -3.93 14.58 -25.09
CA ASP A 886 -4.41 15.90 -24.63
C ASP A 886 -3.26 16.84 -24.30
N VAL A 887 -3.38 18.11 -24.71
CA VAL A 887 -2.24 18.87 -25.23
C VAL A 887 -2.12 20.28 -24.68
N PHE A 888 -1.04 20.51 -23.94
CA PHE A 888 -0.53 21.84 -23.66
C PHE A 888 0.26 22.40 -24.85
N LYS A 889 -0.09 23.63 -25.25
CA LYS A 889 0.50 24.40 -26.35
C LYS A 889 1.16 25.64 -25.78
N THR A 890 2.33 26.00 -26.30
CA THR A 890 3.15 27.09 -25.77
C THR A 890 3.56 28.07 -26.90
N PRO A 891 4.13 29.23 -26.54
CA PRO A 891 4.87 30.08 -27.48
C PRO A 891 6.12 29.39 -28.06
N GLN A 892 6.71 30.03 -29.07
CA GLN A 892 8.10 29.76 -29.45
C GLN A 892 9.02 30.17 -28.29
N ILE A 893 9.99 29.33 -27.91
CA ILE A 893 11.02 29.63 -26.91
C ILE A 893 12.37 29.93 -27.57
N GLN A 894 13.18 30.75 -26.91
CA GLN A 894 14.55 31.08 -27.31
C GLN A 894 15.53 30.59 -26.25
N VAL A 895 16.52 29.79 -26.67
CA VAL A 895 17.66 29.39 -25.84
C VAL A 895 18.81 30.36 -26.06
N THR A 896 19.25 31.02 -24.98
CA THR A 896 20.29 32.05 -24.99
C THR A 896 21.56 31.66 -24.23
N GLY A 897 21.53 30.55 -23.50
CA GLY A 897 22.66 30.03 -22.73
C GLY A 897 22.57 28.51 -22.56
N LYS A 898 23.49 27.96 -21.75
CA LYS A 898 23.62 26.56 -21.37
C LYS A 898 24.14 26.52 -19.92
N TYR A 899 23.79 25.50 -19.14
CA TYR A 899 24.41 25.34 -17.81
C TYR A 899 25.86 24.87 -17.95
N GLU A 900 26.77 25.54 -17.24
CA GLU A 900 28.16 25.09 -17.10
C GLU A 900 28.28 24.17 -15.88
N ARG A 901 28.97 23.04 -16.05
CA ARG A 901 29.26 22.13 -14.93
C ARG A 901 30.40 22.71 -14.10
N ARG A 902 30.15 23.03 -12.83
CA ARG A 902 31.23 23.20 -11.85
C ARG A 902 31.92 21.84 -11.69
N GLY A 903 33.24 21.80 -11.89
CA GLY A 903 34.07 20.60 -11.79
C GLY A 903 34.99 20.61 -10.58
#